data_AF-A0A176ZZ63-F1
#
_entry.id   AF-A0A176ZZ63-F1
#
_cell.length_a   1.000
_cell.length_b   1.000
_cell.length_c   1.000
_cell.angle_alpha   90.00
_cell.angle_beta   90.00
_cell.angle_gamma   90.00
#
_symmetry.space_group_name_H-M   'P 1'
#
loop_
_entity.id
_entity.type
_entity.pdbx_description
1 polymer ?
#
loop_
_entity_poly.entity_id
_entity_poly.type
_entity_poly.pdbx_seq_one_letter_code
_entity_poly.pdbx_strand_id
1 'polypeptide(L)'
;MKDHGRNKHSMKRVDDNQLFQAVRLQTWFRDGKERYWVVDESRQAEGMQATHQLIRDVGEQSSDDVSEEEQASNQEGDAEDQIIRDIEQWKEAAQERRLTLLAKPAADELDPWLRYTGWNEVLQESQVDIIQTYKYAREPEEKETKLQRLLRAWDRILERCLDTLANMDHKDVLKWWASPKNEVASQHPFELHQSVQSVHKCSAVWQRFICYMMRTATVDWEDDTETGVEFTHAQWQSIQQIHTHLQTEPNNEDDQDPLLTAELMRLCMLVVMQDTSKIGLYESPLMHYLAVRGIDPLTKSLYPPLAYTPILGRVLWITRLLMLEIAVPLEPWPELRLQSKEDIESIPERIHKLRRTHLCEGSFSPTSSILSQLAMGKKYNQLHESPANIHWSRDEQTIYYLGMGVELEKVREMCHDLIGLLQRLLYNLAFDSELPMVDLSQIVDSMAWNTKFRQSEYSFINHVKNRERTDVGYQYLLKRARKGSKEWQLLQRAGDGSYKWNDSQKQAYLNQERQFLRKLMVTLHVTGGQPARGPEIGSIKVSNSVYSARNIYVINGQMCFLTMYDKARKRRGNTDYIVRFLPNEVSQVLAQYLIYIRPFGRALDQRESEYLFGDNRGPWAGEELTQALSKATSKGLGVRLTVQSWRHVAIGIAVRHLLRASKTWEKDDEEDEGEFAEGDDEEELEQNTFRHIMVRQSGHGQRVAQAHYAVDGAFLHRLGPELITAYEQASVAWHELLGLAQAEGKGKHGRQASQQLTPVGIKRERRESKHGVKAKALDGLRRIYGPQAQPRSEGQAAALQLVHQPPVTSIIVLPTSSGKSVLFFSVAAMAVDQTVIVVVPFTALVEDIVARGQAAGLHCKEWSYSNHYSSQELVQLLVVSADQAVSGQFLHEAKGYELNGQLAHMFFDECHVAFTDTSYRERLRELWKLRYLKCPFTALTATLMVELEDVLRDRLLIEDAVLLRRSTARPTIRYQVQDSKEEAASAVGLRLLERLLYLPDGKRGVVYVRSYATGDLISSALECSFYKARADDKGETLQKWAQGSGGWIVATGALGTGINIPGIIYVVHIDRPYGLTSFAQQSGRGGREGEG
;
A
#
# COMPACT_ATOMS: atom_id res chain seq x y z
N MET A 1 -42.09 -52.44 20.07
CA MET A 1 -43.15 -52.52 21.11
C MET A 1 -44.05 -53.73 20.84
N LYS A 2 -44.00 -54.76 21.70
CA LYS A 2 -45.23 -55.50 22.05
C LYS A 2 -45.65 -55.24 23.50
N ASP A 3 -44.72 -54.82 24.37
CA ASP A 3 -44.97 -54.60 25.81
C ASP A 3 -44.63 -53.17 26.31
N HIS A 4 -45.20 -52.13 25.72
CA HIS A 4 -45.33 -50.85 26.45
C HIS A 4 -46.69 -50.15 26.29
N GLY A 5 -47.76 -50.94 26.22
CA GLY A 5 -49.14 -50.47 26.39
C GLY A 5 -49.68 -50.73 27.80
N ARG A 6 -48.85 -50.78 28.86
CA ARG A 6 -49.27 -51.35 30.15
C ARG A 6 -48.98 -50.62 31.47
N ASN A 7 -48.24 -49.52 31.51
CA ASN A 7 -48.06 -48.75 32.76
C ASN A 7 -48.78 -47.40 32.71
N LYS A 8 -49.82 -47.25 33.55
CA LYS A 8 -50.46 -45.96 33.85
C LYS A 8 -49.65 -45.24 34.93
N HIS A 9 -49.35 -43.96 34.72
CA HIS A 9 -48.82 -43.10 35.79
C HIS A 9 -49.90 -42.13 36.27
N SER A 10 -50.05 -42.04 37.59
CA SER A 10 -51.20 -41.48 38.28
C SER A 10 -50.85 -40.22 39.06
N MET A 11 -50.95 -39.04 38.43
CA MET A 11 -50.90 -37.75 39.13
C MET A 11 -52.03 -36.83 38.65
N LYS A 12 -52.62 -36.09 39.60
CA LYS A 12 -53.73 -35.16 39.39
C LYS A 12 -53.26 -33.92 38.63
N ARG A 13 -54.10 -33.39 37.74
CA ARG A 13 -53.92 -32.05 37.16
C ARG A 13 -54.06 -30.98 38.25
N VAL A 14 -53.11 -30.05 38.29
CA VAL A 14 -53.19 -28.77 38.99
C VAL A 14 -53.85 -27.75 38.05
N ASP A 15 -54.46 -26.70 38.60
CA ASP A 15 -55.07 -25.63 37.82
C ASP A 15 -54.00 -24.77 37.12
N ASP A 16 -54.20 -24.44 35.84
CA ASP A 16 -53.11 -24.00 34.95
C ASP A 16 -52.43 -22.69 35.44
N ASN A 17 -53.19 -21.78 36.06
CA ASN A 17 -52.67 -20.52 36.58
C ASN A 17 -51.68 -20.68 37.75
N GLN A 18 -51.61 -21.86 38.40
CA GLN A 18 -50.59 -22.18 39.41
C GLN A 18 -49.35 -22.87 38.81
N LEU A 19 -49.38 -23.24 37.53
CA LEU A 19 -48.28 -23.88 36.81
C LEU A 19 -47.49 -22.91 35.91
N PHE A 20 -48.03 -21.73 35.61
CA PHE A 20 -47.43 -20.79 34.65
C PHE A 20 -47.28 -19.36 35.21
N GLN A 21 -46.04 -18.88 35.23
CA GLN A 21 -45.69 -17.48 35.55
C GLN A 21 -45.69 -16.62 34.27
N ALA A 22 -46.16 -15.38 34.35
CA ALA A 22 -46.10 -14.43 33.25
C ALA A 22 -44.69 -13.81 33.15
N VAL A 23 -44.08 -13.88 31.96
CA VAL A 23 -42.67 -13.53 31.74
C VAL A 23 -42.45 -12.95 30.36
N ARG A 24 -41.52 -12.01 30.23
CA ARG A 24 -41.26 -11.31 28.97
C ARG A 24 -40.41 -12.20 28.05
N LEU A 25 -40.88 -12.38 26.81
CA LEU A 25 -40.18 -13.13 25.77
C LEU A 25 -39.57 -12.15 24.76
N GLN A 26 -38.24 -12.07 24.70
CA GLN A 26 -37.58 -11.23 23.70
C GLN A 26 -37.52 -11.95 22.35
N THR A 27 -38.66 -11.97 21.64
CA THR A 27 -38.70 -12.46 20.27
C THR A 27 -38.03 -11.49 19.34
N TRP A 28 -37.30 -12.05 18.41
CA TRP A 28 -36.76 -11.35 17.28
C TRP A 28 -37.05 -12.31 16.08
N PHE A 29 -38.36 -12.31 15.70
CA PHE A 29 -38.97 -12.51 14.35
C PHE A 29 -39.30 -13.98 13.80
N ARG A 30 -40.58 -14.24 13.41
CA ARG A 30 -41.34 -15.52 13.07
C ARG A 30 -41.02 -16.33 11.76
N ASP A 31 -40.75 -17.65 11.81
CA ASP A 31 -40.96 -18.67 10.72
C ASP A 31 -40.53 -20.10 11.20
N GLY A 32 -41.00 -20.49 12.40
CA GLY A 32 -41.49 -21.88 12.51
C GLY A 32 -40.58 -22.99 13.04
N LYS A 33 -39.40 -22.71 13.61
CA LYS A 33 -38.81 -23.59 14.65
C LYS A 33 -38.34 -22.77 15.86
N GLU A 34 -39.32 -22.27 16.58
CA GLU A 34 -39.15 -21.34 17.69
C GLU A 34 -38.86 -22.10 19.00
N ARG A 35 -37.83 -21.67 19.72
CA ARG A 35 -37.79 -21.78 21.19
C ARG A 35 -37.62 -20.36 21.73
N TYR A 36 -38.35 -20.04 22.80
CA TYR A 36 -38.38 -18.71 23.43
C TYR A 36 -37.61 -18.73 24.77
N TRP A 37 -36.94 -17.63 25.14
CA TRP A 37 -36.42 -17.46 26.51
C TRP A 37 -37.34 -16.59 27.34
N VAL A 38 -37.68 -17.14 28.49
CA VAL A 38 -38.26 -16.48 29.65
C VAL A 38 -37.23 -15.55 30.28
N VAL A 39 -37.50 -14.23 30.31
CA VAL A 39 -36.74 -13.29 31.13
C VAL A 39 -37.31 -13.32 32.55
N ASP A 40 -36.54 -13.86 33.48
CA ASP A 40 -36.86 -13.90 34.92
C ASP A 40 -36.26 -12.67 35.61
N GLU A 41 -37.09 -11.64 35.79
CA GLU A 41 -36.69 -10.35 36.38
C GLU A 41 -36.33 -10.46 37.88
N SER A 42 -36.62 -11.59 38.54
CA SER A 42 -36.32 -11.78 39.98
C SER A 42 -34.82 -11.72 40.33
N ARG A 43 -33.94 -12.08 39.38
CA ARG A 43 -32.48 -12.09 39.59
C ARG A 43 -31.80 -10.73 39.44
N GLN A 44 -32.49 -9.70 38.95
CA GLN A 44 -31.94 -8.34 39.01
C GLN A 44 -32.03 -7.74 40.42
N ALA A 45 -32.91 -8.26 41.29
CA ALA A 45 -33.07 -7.78 42.65
C ALA A 45 -31.90 -8.14 43.59
N GLU A 46 -31.30 -9.33 43.45
CA GLU A 46 -30.20 -9.77 44.32
C GLU A 46 -28.88 -9.04 44.02
N GLY A 47 -28.62 -8.70 42.76
CA GLY A 47 -27.43 -7.95 42.35
C GLY A 47 -27.42 -6.48 42.77
N MET A 48 -28.59 -5.86 42.97
CA MET A 48 -28.72 -4.47 43.42
C MET A 48 -28.67 -4.33 44.95
N GLN A 49 -28.78 -5.41 45.73
CA GLN A 49 -28.73 -5.35 47.19
C GLN A 49 -27.30 -5.29 47.75
N ALA A 50 -26.33 -5.94 47.11
CA ALA A 50 -24.92 -5.87 47.53
C ALA A 50 -24.30 -4.46 47.35
N THR A 51 -24.66 -3.75 46.28
CA THR A 51 -24.23 -2.36 46.03
C THR A 51 -24.97 -1.33 46.87
N HIS A 52 -26.19 -1.63 47.35
CA HIS A 52 -26.92 -0.73 48.24
C HIS A 52 -26.51 -0.81 49.73
N GLN A 53 -25.82 -1.86 50.16
CA GLN A 53 -25.30 -1.95 51.54
C GLN A 53 -24.03 -1.12 51.78
N LEU A 54 -23.19 -0.91 50.76
CA LEU A 54 -22.00 -0.06 50.86
C LEU A 54 -22.30 1.46 50.87
N ILE A 55 -23.54 1.86 50.60
CA ILE A 55 -23.98 3.27 50.47
C ILE A 55 -24.92 3.67 51.64
N ARG A 56 -25.04 2.85 52.70
CA ARG A 56 -25.99 3.12 53.81
C ARG A 56 -25.44 3.11 55.24
N ASP A 57 -24.20 2.66 55.47
CA ASP A 57 -23.63 2.57 56.82
C ASP A 57 -22.70 3.75 57.23
N VAL A 58 -22.73 4.86 56.48
CA VAL A 58 -22.14 6.16 56.89
C VAL A 58 -23.00 7.32 56.37
N GLY A 59 -24.01 7.84 57.06
CA GLY A 59 -24.64 7.39 58.30
C GLY A 59 -25.63 8.46 58.78
N GLU A 60 -26.89 8.09 59.05
CA GLU A 60 -27.81 8.98 59.78
C GLU A 60 -27.56 8.82 61.30
N GLN A 61 -26.93 9.82 61.91
CA GLN A 61 -27.19 10.17 63.29
C GLN A 61 -27.65 11.62 63.37
N SER A 62 -28.68 11.84 64.18
CA SER A 62 -29.61 12.95 64.10
C SER A 62 -29.20 14.17 64.94
N SER A 63 -29.52 15.36 64.42
CA SER A 63 -29.98 16.57 65.12
C SER A 63 -29.33 16.95 66.47
N ASP A 64 -28.68 18.11 66.51
CA ASP A 64 -29.28 19.32 67.08
C ASP A 64 -28.44 20.58 66.72
N ASP A 65 -28.96 21.77 67.06
CA ASP A 65 -28.50 23.11 66.67
C ASP A 65 -26.99 23.41 66.87
N VAL A 66 -26.43 24.28 66.01
CA VAL A 66 -25.92 25.63 66.34
C VAL A 66 -25.35 26.32 65.08
N SER A 67 -25.20 27.65 65.18
CA SER A 67 -25.08 28.65 64.11
C SER A 67 -23.68 28.91 63.52
N GLU A 68 -23.69 29.78 62.51
CA GLU A 68 -22.63 30.71 62.08
C GLU A 68 -21.62 30.32 60.99
N GLU A 69 -21.19 31.39 60.33
CA GLU A 69 -20.71 31.55 58.96
C GLU A 69 -19.20 31.24 58.76
N GLU A 70 -18.72 31.52 57.54
CA GLU A 70 -17.31 31.64 57.15
C GLU A 70 -16.43 30.36 57.12
N GLN A 71 -16.27 29.76 55.93
CA GLN A 71 -15.06 29.95 55.11
C GLN A 71 -15.10 29.09 53.83
N ALA A 72 -14.92 29.73 52.68
CA ALA A 72 -14.75 29.08 51.39
C ALA A 72 -13.29 29.21 50.89
N SER A 73 -12.92 28.37 49.92
CA SER A 73 -11.64 28.29 49.18
C SER A 73 -10.45 27.58 49.86
N ASN A 74 -10.18 26.34 49.41
CA ASN A 74 -8.85 25.77 49.05
C ASN A 74 -8.83 24.21 49.10
N GLN A 75 -9.60 23.51 48.26
CA GLN A 75 -9.50 22.03 48.15
C GLN A 75 -9.58 21.42 46.74
N GLU A 76 -9.87 22.19 45.67
CA GLU A 76 -10.00 21.59 44.32
C GLU A 76 -8.65 21.32 43.60
N GLY A 77 -7.52 21.84 44.11
CA GLY A 77 -6.21 21.71 43.44
C GLY A 77 -5.48 20.37 43.62
N ASP A 78 -5.60 19.71 44.78
CA ASP A 78 -4.78 18.52 45.10
C ASP A 78 -5.31 17.22 44.47
N ALA A 79 -6.61 17.16 44.11
CA ALA A 79 -7.24 15.94 43.61
C ALA A 79 -6.91 15.64 42.14
N GLU A 80 -6.91 16.65 41.26
CA GLU A 80 -6.51 16.47 39.86
C GLU A 80 -5.03 16.09 39.75
N ASP A 81 -4.17 16.74 40.54
CA ASP A 81 -2.73 16.50 40.56
C ASP A 81 -2.36 15.06 40.95
N GLN A 82 -3.10 14.44 41.88
CA GLN A 82 -2.88 13.04 42.24
C GLN A 82 -3.35 12.07 41.14
N ILE A 83 -4.51 12.34 40.51
CA ILE A 83 -5.01 11.52 39.40
C ILE A 83 -4.08 11.59 38.19
N ILE A 84 -3.49 12.76 37.90
CA ILE A 84 -2.51 12.92 36.82
C ILE A 84 -1.25 12.08 37.11
N ARG A 85 -0.71 12.12 38.33
CA ARG A 85 0.47 11.31 38.73
C ARG A 85 0.19 9.80 38.63
N ASP A 86 -0.97 9.34 39.06
CA ASP A 86 -1.36 7.92 38.98
C ASP A 86 -1.51 7.45 37.52
N ILE A 87 -2.04 8.32 36.64
CA ILE A 87 -2.14 8.06 35.20
C ILE A 87 -0.76 8.04 34.54
N GLU A 88 0.18 8.89 34.95
CA GLU A 88 1.55 8.90 34.44
C GLU A 88 2.33 7.63 34.88
N GLN A 89 2.26 7.25 36.16
CA GLN A 89 2.85 5.99 36.64
C GLN A 89 2.26 4.76 35.93
N TRP A 90 0.95 4.74 35.66
CA TRP A 90 0.33 3.65 34.91
C TRP A 90 0.79 3.61 33.44
N LYS A 91 0.99 4.77 32.79
CA LYS A 91 1.53 4.85 31.42
C LYS A 91 2.97 4.33 31.37
N GLU A 92 3.82 4.69 32.33
CA GLU A 92 5.19 4.17 32.41
C GLU A 92 5.19 2.64 32.59
N ALA A 93 4.43 2.12 33.56
CA ALA A 93 4.31 0.67 33.82
C ALA A 93 3.62 -0.12 32.69
N ALA A 94 2.85 0.53 31.81
CA ALA A 94 2.30 -0.06 30.59
C ALA A 94 3.31 -0.01 29.43
N GLN A 95 4.13 1.03 29.38
CA GLN A 95 5.19 1.19 28.38
C GLN A 95 6.35 0.20 28.64
N GLU A 96 6.76 -0.02 29.88
CA GLU A 96 7.69 -1.10 30.25
C GLU A 96 7.19 -2.47 29.79
N ARG A 97 5.96 -2.85 30.14
CA ARG A 97 5.36 -4.14 29.72
C ARG A 97 5.27 -4.30 28.20
N ARG A 98 5.02 -3.20 27.47
CA ARG A 98 5.01 -3.20 26.01
C ARG A 98 6.41 -3.39 25.41
N LEU A 99 7.44 -2.80 26.03
CA LEU A 99 8.84 -3.02 25.67
C LEU A 99 9.25 -4.48 25.95
N THR A 100 8.81 -5.09 27.06
CA THR A 100 9.08 -6.51 27.37
C THR A 100 8.47 -7.46 26.33
N LEU A 101 7.26 -7.16 25.83
CA LEU A 101 6.58 -7.98 24.81
C LEU A 101 7.21 -7.87 23.42
N LEU A 102 7.71 -6.69 23.05
CA LEU A 102 8.44 -6.49 21.79
C LEU A 102 9.79 -7.22 21.76
N ALA A 103 10.36 -7.52 22.92
CA ALA A 103 11.65 -8.19 23.05
C ALA A 103 11.61 -9.71 22.80
N LYS A 104 10.44 -10.38 22.78
CA LYS A 104 10.33 -11.85 22.54
C LYS A 104 9.03 -12.34 21.82
N PRO A 105 8.73 -11.94 20.57
CA PRO A 105 7.62 -12.50 19.78
C PRO A 105 7.78 -13.98 19.41
N ALA A 106 6.66 -14.69 19.23
CA ALA A 106 6.63 -16.13 18.97
C ALA A 106 7.02 -16.49 17.52
N ALA A 107 7.80 -17.55 17.33
CA ALA A 107 8.31 -17.98 16.03
C ALA A 107 7.22 -18.29 14.97
N ASP A 108 5.98 -18.59 15.39
CA ASP A 108 4.84 -18.81 14.48
C ASP A 108 4.10 -17.54 14.03
N GLU A 109 4.44 -16.35 14.55
CA GLU A 109 3.89 -15.06 14.09
C GLU A 109 4.76 -14.38 13.01
N LEU A 110 5.97 -14.88 12.77
CA LEU A 110 6.91 -14.31 11.80
C LEU A 110 6.49 -14.66 10.35
N ASP A 111 6.55 -13.68 9.43
CA ASP A 111 6.36 -13.88 7.98
C ASP A 111 7.38 -14.89 7.41
N PRO A 112 7.08 -15.68 6.35
CA PRO A 112 8.04 -16.61 5.77
C PRO A 112 9.39 -15.99 5.38
N TRP A 113 9.43 -14.72 4.98
CA TRP A 113 10.66 -13.94 4.82
C TRP A 113 11.45 -13.85 6.12
N LEU A 114 10.75 -13.48 7.20
CA LEU A 114 11.30 -13.23 8.53
C LEU A 114 11.71 -14.49 9.29
N ARG A 115 11.07 -15.64 9.01
CA ARG A 115 11.55 -16.97 9.45
C ARG A 115 12.76 -17.43 8.64
N TYR A 116 12.77 -17.16 7.33
CA TYR A 116 13.85 -17.56 6.46
C TYR A 116 15.13 -16.75 6.70
N THR A 117 14.99 -15.46 7.03
CA THR A 117 16.12 -14.65 7.47
C THR A 117 16.50 -14.92 8.91
N GLY A 118 15.55 -15.17 9.82
CA GLY A 118 15.84 -15.37 11.25
C GLY A 118 16.21 -14.08 11.99
N TRP A 119 16.08 -12.90 11.36
CA TRP A 119 16.48 -11.62 11.97
C TRP A 119 15.83 -11.36 13.33
N ASN A 120 14.62 -11.86 13.54
CA ASN A 120 13.90 -11.63 14.78
C ASN A 120 14.61 -12.31 15.95
N GLU A 121 15.14 -13.51 15.78
CA GLU A 121 15.85 -14.25 16.83
C GLU A 121 17.14 -13.49 17.20
N VAL A 122 17.96 -13.16 16.19
CA VAL A 122 19.19 -12.37 16.30
C VAL A 122 18.98 -11.05 17.05
N LEU A 123 17.94 -10.32 16.68
CA LEU A 123 17.66 -9.00 17.25
C LEU A 123 17.09 -9.10 18.67
N GLN A 124 16.35 -10.17 19.01
CA GLN A 124 15.82 -10.42 20.37
C GLN A 124 16.84 -10.98 21.35
N GLU A 125 17.81 -11.75 20.87
CA GLU A 125 18.85 -12.36 21.69
C GLU A 125 20.00 -11.37 22.00
N SER A 126 20.16 -10.33 21.18
CA SER A 126 20.99 -9.18 21.51
C SER A 126 20.50 -8.50 22.79
N GLN A 127 21.37 -8.35 23.79
CA GLN A 127 21.05 -7.69 25.07
C GLN A 127 20.98 -6.14 24.95
N VAL A 128 20.82 -5.62 23.74
CA VAL A 128 21.01 -4.21 23.37
C VAL A 128 19.77 -3.67 22.66
N ASP A 129 19.46 -2.38 22.83
CA ASP A 129 18.47 -1.67 21.99
C ASP A 129 18.84 -1.77 20.49
N ILE A 130 18.06 -2.57 19.77
CA ILE A 130 18.10 -2.82 18.32
C ILE A 130 17.99 -1.52 17.49
N ILE A 131 17.19 -0.55 17.94
CA ILE A 131 16.99 0.74 17.27
C ILE A 131 18.20 1.64 17.53
N GLN A 132 18.83 1.53 18.70
CA GLN A 132 20.14 2.13 18.95
C GLN A 132 21.20 1.49 18.05
N THR A 133 21.24 0.17 17.94
CA THR A 133 22.15 -0.58 17.04
C THR A 133 22.02 -0.15 15.57
N TYR A 134 20.81 0.10 15.06
CA TYR A 134 20.60 0.66 13.71
C TYR A 134 21.29 2.02 13.52
N LYS A 135 21.43 2.85 14.56
CA LYS A 135 22.13 4.15 14.46
C LYS A 135 23.61 3.97 14.13
N TYR A 136 24.27 2.88 14.52
CA TYR A 136 25.68 2.64 14.18
C TYR A 136 25.88 2.44 12.66
N ALA A 137 24.84 2.02 11.93
CA ALA A 137 24.80 1.85 10.48
C ALA A 137 24.47 3.14 9.67
N ARG A 138 24.61 4.32 10.28
CA ARG A 138 24.42 5.63 9.63
C ARG A 138 25.68 6.11 8.89
N GLU A 139 25.51 7.04 7.96
CA GLU A 139 26.64 7.77 7.33
C GLU A 139 27.39 8.63 8.38
N PRO A 140 28.70 8.91 8.18
CA PRO A 140 29.46 9.71 9.12
C PRO A 140 29.00 11.18 9.16
N GLU A 141 28.91 11.75 10.35
CA GLU A 141 28.70 13.19 10.54
C GLU A 141 29.94 14.01 10.14
N GLU A 142 29.77 15.32 9.94
CA GLU A 142 30.86 16.28 9.71
C GLU A 142 31.96 16.22 10.78
N LYS A 143 31.59 15.84 12.02
CA LYS A 143 32.50 15.72 13.18
C LYS A 143 33.26 14.40 13.22
N GLU A 144 32.82 13.36 12.51
CA GLU A 144 33.44 12.02 12.52
C GLU A 144 34.59 11.94 11.48
N THR A 145 35.55 12.87 11.57
CA THR A 145 36.64 13.05 10.59
C THR A 145 37.46 11.77 10.35
N LYS A 146 37.70 10.97 11.40
CA LYS A 146 38.38 9.67 11.29
C LYS A 146 37.60 8.64 10.46
N LEU A 147 36.27 8.61 10.56
CA LEU A 147 35.46 7.75 9.70
C LEU A 147 35.43 8.27 8.26
N GLN A 148 35.36 9.59 8.05
CA GLN A 148 35.47 10.17 6.71
C GLN A 148 36.82 9.83 6.05
N ARG A 149 37.93 9.90 6.79
CA ARG A 149 39.27 9.44 6.36
C ARG A 149 39.24 7.97 5.94
N LEU A 150 38.65 7.10 6.76
CA LEU A 150 38.51 5.68 6.42
C LEU A 150 37.65 5.43 5.18
N LEU A 151 36.59 6.22 4.96
CA LEU A 151 35.78 6.10 3.75
C LEU A 151 36.54 6.55 2.48
N ARG A 152 37.50 7.48 2.57
CA ARG A 152 38.41 7.76 1.43
C ARG A 152 39.31 6.56 1.12
N ALA A 153 39.77 5.83 2.15
CA ALA A 153 40.51 4.58 1.94
C ALA A 153 39.62 3.49 1.30
N TRP A 154 38.34 3.42 1.67
CA TRP A 154 37.36 2.57 0.98
C TRP A 154 37.19 2.97 -0.50
N ASP A 155 37.06 4.26 -0.81
CA ASP A 155 36.86 4.71 -2.18
C ASP A 155 38.06 4.32 -3.08
N ARG A 156 39.29 4.34 -2.54
CA ARG A 156 40.49 3.79 -3.22
C ARG A 156 40.43 2.27 -3.44
N ILE A 157 39.96 1.50 -2.45
CA ILE A 157 39.75 0.05 -2.61
C ILE A 157 38.71 -0.22 -3.69
N LEU A 158 37.62 0.57 -3.69
CA LEU A 158 36.55 0.46 -4.69
C LEU A 158 37.06 0.77 -6.09
N GLU A 159 37.88 1.81 -6.28
CA GLU A 159 38.52 2.12 -7.57
C GLU A 159 39.36 0.95 -8.09
N ARG A 160 40.30 0.41 -7.28
CA ARG A 160 41.09 -0.78 -7.64
C ARG A 160 40.21 -1.97 -8.03
N CYS A 161 39.17 -2.23 -7.24
CA CYS A 161 38.20 -3.30 -7.49
C CYS A 161 37.43 -3.11 -8.82
N LEU A 162 37.12 -1.87 -9.21
CA LEU A 162 36.48 -1.54 -10.49
C LEU A 162 37.46 -1.71 -11.66
N ASP A 163 38.72 -1.30 -11.48
CA ASP A 163 39.78 -1.43 -12.48
C ASP A 163 40.16 -2.89 -12.75
N THR A 164 40.26 -3.73 -11.71
CA THR A 164 40.44 -5.18 -11.85
C THR A 164 39.29 -5.81 -12.64
N LEU A 165 38.04 -5.39 -12.42
CA LEU A 165 36.91 -5.85 -13.23
C LEU A 165 36.96 -5.35 -14.67
N ALA A 166 37.37 -4.09 -14.90
CA ALA A 166 37.48 -3.49 -16.23
C ALA A 166 38.56 -4.17 -17.09
N ASN A 167 39.67 -4.58 -16.47
CA ASN A 167 40.84 -5.17 -17.11
C ASN A 167 40.84 -6.72 -17.09
N MET A 168 39.66 -7.36 -16.96
CA MET A 168 39.52 -8.81 -16.92
C MET A 168 39.23 -9.42 -18.30
N ASP A 169 40.26 -9.94 -18.97
CA ASP A 169 40.16 -10.47 -20.34
C ASP A 169 39.28 -11.74 -20.45
N HIS A 170 39.25 -12.55 -19.40
CA HIS A 170 38.56 -13.84 -19.37
C HIS A 170 37.04 -13.70 -19.16
N LYS A 171 36.32 -13.16 -20.15
CA LYS A 171 34.87 -12.91 -20.08
C LYS A 171 34.03 -14.16 -19.78
N ASP A 172 34.46 -15.35 -20.21
CA ASP A 172 33.75 -16.59 -19.88
C ASP A 172 33.93 -16.99 -18.40
N VAL A 173 35.08 -16.67 -17.80
CA VAL A 173 35.30 -16.86 -16.36
C VAL A 173 34.41 -15.88 -15.56
N LEU A 174 34.18 -14.66 -16.06
CA LEU A 174 33.21 -13.73 -15.47
C LEU A 174 31.75 -14.21 -15.55
N LYS A 175 31.38 -15.07 -16.51
CA LYS A 175 30.06 -15.73 -16.53
C LYS A 175 29.92 -16.77 -15.42
N TRP A 176 31.00 -17.49 -15.11
CA TRP A 176 31.05 -18.35 -13.92
C TRP A 176 31.01 -17.50 -12.65
N TRP A 177 31.79 -16.44 -12.57
CA TRP A 177 31.81 -15.50 -11.43
C TRP A 177 30.43 -14.92 -11.09
N ALA A 178 29.67 -14.52 -12.11
CA ALA A 178 28.30 -14.03 -11.94
C ALA A 178 27.30 -15.10 -11.48
N SER A 179 27.56 -16.39 -11.74
CA SER A 179 26.61 -17.45 -11.45
C SER A 179 26.64 -17.91 -9.99
N PRO A 180 25.49 -17.99 -9.31
CA PRO A 180 25.40 -18.50 -7.95
C PRO A 180 25.46 -20.04 -7.86
N LYS A 181 25.29 -20.76 -8.98
CA LYS A 181 25.19 -22.23 -9.02
C LYS A 181 26.51 -22.87 -9.39
N ASN A 182 26.98 -23.84 -8.60
CA ASN A 182 28.28 -24.47 -8.82
C ASN A 182 28.49 -25.03 -10.24
N GLU A 183 27.44 -25.60 -10.84
CA GLU A 183 27.49 -26.39 -12.09
C GLU A 183 27.19 -25.62 -13.39
N VAL A 184 26.63 -24.41 -13.31
CA VAL A 184 26.08 -23.68 -14.49
C VAL A 184 26.62 -22.26 -14.55
N ALA A 185 27.03 -21.79 -15.73
CA ALA A 185 27.47 -20.42 -15.97
C ALA A 185 26.29 -19.45 -16.19
N SER A 186 26.50 -18.15 -15.92
CA SER A 186 25.52 -17.09 -16.22
C SER A 186 25.44 -16.81 -17.74
N GLN A 187 24.27 -16.38 -18.22
CA GLN A 187 24.11 -15.93 -19.62
C GLN A 187 24.93 -14.66 -19.92
N HIS A 188 25.14 -13.81 -18.91
CA HIS A 188 25.93 -12.59 -19.01
C HIS A 188 27.08 -12.61 -17.99
N PRO A 189 28.27 -12.10 -18.34
CA PRO A 189 29.36 -11.97 -17.40
C PRO A 189 29.03 -10.98 -16.28
N PHE A 190 29.82 -11.02 -15.20
CA PHE A 190 29.82 -9.95 -14.20
C PHE A 190 30.41 -8.68 -14.85
N GLU A 191 29.68 -7.57 -14.81
CA GLU A 191 30.02 -6.32 -15.51
C GLU A 191 29.76 -5.09 -14.63
N LEU A 192 30.40 -3.98 -15.00
CA LEU A 192 30.20 -2.65 -14.41
C LEU A 192 28.77 -2.14 -14.63
N HIS A 193 28.23 -1.41 -13.66
CA HIS A 193 26.96 -0.73 -13.82
C HIS A 193 27.06 0.44 -14.82
N GLN A 194 26.15 0.50 -15.81
CA GLN A 194 26.08 1.57 -16.83
C GLN A 194 25.83 3.00 -16.28
N SER A 195 25.65 3.16 -14.98
CA SER A 195 25.40 4.46 -14.34
C SER A 195 26.22 4.57 -13.06
N VAL A 196 27.00 5.65 -12.98
CA VAL A 196 27.81 6.03 -11.80
C VAL A 196 26.93 6.09 -10.53
N GLN A 197 25.68 6.55 -10.66
CA GLN A 197 24.72 6.57 -9.55
C GLN A 197 24.37 5.18 -8.99
N SER A 198 24.44 4.12 -9.81
CA SER A 198 24.24 2.75 -9.34
C SER A 198 25.44 2.23 -8.57
N VAL A 199 26.66 2.57 -9.01
CA VAL A 199 27.90 2.27 -8.28
C VAL A 199 27.92 2.97 -6.92
N HIS A 200 27.61 4.27 -6.86
CA HIS A 200 27.47 4.99 -5.58
C HIS A 200 26.38 4.39 -4.67
N LYS A 201 25.24 3.97 -5.22
CA LYS A 201 24.18 3.31 -4.44
C LYS A 201 24.59 1.95 -3.88
N CYS A 202 25.50 1.25 -4.54
CA CYS A 202 26.15 0.07 -3.97
C CYS A 202 27.14 0.50 -2.88
N SER A 203 28.09 1.38 -3.22
CA SER A 203 29.16 1.84 -2.31
C SER A 203 28.61 2.34 -0.98
N ALA A 204 27.57 3.19 -1.00
CA ALA A 204 26.94 3.73 0.20
C ALA A 204 26.40 2.66 1.17
N VAL A 205 26.00 1.48 0.68
CA VAL A 205 25.56 0.38 1.56
C VAL A 205 26.75 -0.31 2.24
N TRP A 206 27.93 -0.30 1.61
CA TRP A 206 29.15 -0.86 2.18
C TRP A 206 29.94 0.15 3.03
N GLN A 207 29.96 1.43 2.65
CA GLN A 207 30.47 2.52 3.49
C GLN A 207 29.75 2.54 4.85
N ARG A 208 28.42 2.40 4.87
CA ARG A 208 27.63 2.24 6.11
C ARG A 208 27.96 0.97 6.89
N PHE A 209 28.42 -0.10 6.25
CA PHE A 209 28.89 -1.32 6.91
C PHE A 209 30.27 -1.11 7.56
N ILE A 210 31.18 -0.40 6.88
CA ILE A 210 32.47 0.00 7.46
C ILE A 210 32.25 0.90 8.68
N CYS A 211 31.39 1.91 8.56
CA CYS A 211 31.02 2.75 9.71
C CYS A 211 30.32 1.97 10.83
N TYR A 212 29.57 0.92 10.52
CA TYR A 212 29.02 0.01 11.53
C TYR A 212 30.15 -0.68 12.29
N MET A 213 30.99 -1.46 11.60
CA MET A 213 32.09 -2.21 12.24
C MET A 213 33.00 -1.33 13.12
N MET A 214 33.37 -0.15 12.63
CA MET A 214 34.27 0.76 13.35
C MET A 214 33.64 1.43 14.58
N ARG A 215 32.31 1.56 14.63
CA ARG A 215 31.61 2.13 15.79
C ARG A 215 31.17 1.06 16.80
N THR A 216 31.12 -0.21 16.42
CA THR A 216 30.66 -1.31 17.27
C THR A 216 31.79 -2.15 17.87
N ALA A 217 33.02 -2.02 17.41
CA ALA A 217 34.17 -2.73 17.96
C ALA A 217 34.62 -2.15 19.31
N THR A 218 34.92 -3.04 20.25
CA THR A 218 35.41 -2.75 21.60
C THR A 218 36.91 -2.42 21.63
N VAL A 219 37.37 -1.81 22.73
CA VAL A 219 38.80 -1.49 22.93
C VAL A 219 39.58 -2.75 23.25
N ASP A 220 39.09 -3.59 24.17
CA ASP A 220 39.66 -4.90 24.48
C ASP A 220 38.87 -6.02 23.79
N TRP A 221 39.54 -7.11 23.40
CA TRP A 221 38.95 -8.18 22.58
C TRP A 221 38.03 -9.12 23.37
N GLU A 222 38.17 -9.14 24.70
CA GLU A 222 37.40 -9.97 25.64
C GLU A 222 36.12 -9.26 26.12
N ASP A 223 35.94 -7.98 25.76
CA ASP A 223 34.75 -7.19 26.09
C ASP A 223 33.59 -7.51 25.13
N ASP A 224 32.39 -7.71 25.70
CA ASP A 224 31.14 -7.76 24.95
C ASP A 224 30.88 -6.43 24.20
N THR A 225 30.50 -6.49 22.93
CA THR A 225 30.24 -5.27 22.16
C THR A 225 28.90 -4.62 22.53
N GLU A 226 28.86 -3.28 22.52
CA GLU A 226 27.64 -2.46 22.71
C GLU A 226 26.48 -2.78 21.75
N THR A 227 26.63 -3.71 20.80
CA THR A 227 25.59 -4.07 19.82
C THR A 227 25.33 -5.58 19.69
N GLY A 228 26.05 -6.42 20.44
CA GLY A 228 25.98 -7.88 20.31
C GLY A 228 26.57 -8.44 19.00
N VAL A 229 27.34 -7.65 18.26
CA VAL A 229 28.11 -8.16 17.11
C VAL A 229 29.43 -8.74 17.60
N GLU A 230 29.75 -9.96 17.17
CA GLU A 230 31.03 -10.60 17.49
C GLU A 230 32.04 -10.39 16.37
N PHE A 231 33.30 -10.13 16.74
CA PHE A 231 34.42 -10.08 15.81
C PHE A 231 35.37 -11.22 16.11
N THR A 232 35.78 -11.97 15.09
CA THR A 232 36.90 -12.91 15.24
C THR A 232 38.15 -12.13 15.66
N HIS A 233 39.03 -12.75 16.45
CA HIS A 233 40.27 -12.12 16.91
C HIS A 233 41.09 -11.48 15.77
N ALA A 234 41.12 -12.08 14.57
CA ALA A 234 41.77 -11.51 13.39
C ALA A 234 41.06 -10.25 12.84
N GLN A 235 39.73 -10.21 12.86
CA GLN A 235 38.95 -9.02 12.47
C GLN A 235 39.14 -7.90 13.49
N TRP A 236 39.05 -8.20 14.80
CA TRP A 236 39.31 -7.24 15.88
C TRP A 236 40.73 -6.67 15.79
N GLN A 237 41.76 -7.52 15.60
CA GLN A 237 43.14 -7.05 15.43
C GLN A 237 43.30 -6.07 14.25
N SER A 238 42.65 -6.34 13.11
CA SER A 238 42.68 -5.44 11.96
C SER A 238 41.94 -4.13 12.25
N ILE A 239 40.84 -4.15 13.00
CA ILE A 239 40.13 -2.95 13.47
C ILE A 239 41.02 -2.11 14.42
N GLN A 240 41.77 -2.72 15.34
CA GLN A 240 42.71 -2.00 16.20
C GLN A 240 43.89 -1.40 15.42
N GLN A 241 44.38 -2.09 14.39
CA GLN A 241 45.39 -1.53 13.49
C GLN A 241 44.83 -0.33 12.72
N ILE A 242 43.63 -0.44 12.14
CA ILE A 242 42.92 0.69 11.52
C ILE A 242 42.76 1.84 12.51
N HIS A 243 42.34 1.59 13.75
CA HIS A 243 42.22 2.63 14.78
C HIS A 243 43.57 3.31 15.04
N THR A 244 44.66 2.55 15.16
CA THR A 244 46.03 3.04 15.34
C THR A 244 46.46 3.94 14.18
N HIS A 245 46.25 3.50 12.93
CA HIS A 245 46.50 4.32 11.74
C HIS A 245 45.69 5.63 11.76
N LEU A 246 44.41 5.56 12.12
CA LEU A 246 43.53 6.73 12.25
C LEU A 246 43.90 7.70 13.38
N GLN A 247 44.82 7.35 14.30
CA GLN A 247 45.39 8.27 15.30
C GLN A 247 46.57 9.10 14.77
N THR A 248 47.21 8.66 13.68
CA THR A 248 48.29 9.45 13.04
C THR A 248 47.70 10.67 12.31
N GLU A 249 48.31 11.84 12.42
CA GLU A 249 47.89 12.99 11.62
C GLU A 249 48.20 12.75 10.13
N PRO A 250 47.31 13.15 9.21
CA PRO A 250 47.53 12.94 7.78
C PRO A 250 48.68 13.81 7.26
N ASN A 251 49.67 13.19 6.62
CA ASN A 251 50.85 13.88 6.08
C ASN A 251 50.53 14.83 4.90
N ASN A 252 49.33 14.74 4.31
CA ASN A 252 48.86 15.53 3.17
C ASN A 252 47.32 15.59 3.09
N GLU A 253 46.76 16.54 2.33
CA GLU A 253 45.30 16.76 2.23
C GLU A 253 44.52 15.55 1.66
N ASP A 254 45.16 14.77 0.78
CA ASP A 254 44.58 13.58 0.12
C ASP A 254 44.64 12.29 0.96
N ASP A 255 45.48 12.27 2.02
CA ASP A 255 45.54 11.21 3.02
C ASP A 255 45.70 9.80 2.42
N GLN A 256 46.77 9.64 1.63
CA GLN A 256 47.11 8.39 0.94
C GLN A 256 47.93 7.45 1.84
N ASP A 257 47.41 7.08 3.02
CA ASP A 257 48.00 6.02 3.84
C ASP A 257 47.75 4.64 3.17
N PRO A 258 48.78 3.96 2.64
CA PRO A 258 48.63 2.66 1.99
C PRO A 258 48.41 1.54 3.01
N LEU A 259 48.92 1.68 4.24
CA LEU A 259 48.79 0.69 5.31
C LEU A 259 47.38 0.70 5.89
N LEU A 260 46.80 1.89 6.10
CA LEU A 260 45.38 2.06 6.43
C LEU A 260 44.48 1.44 5.35
N THR A 261 44.84 1.65 4.08
CA THR A 261 44.09 1.11 2.93
C THR A 261 44.24 -0.42 2.84
N ALA A 262 45.43 -0.97 3.12
CA ALA A 262 45.69 -2.40 3.17
C ALA A 262 44.98 -3.10 4.34
N GLU A 263 44.94 -2.51 5.54
CA GLU A 263 44.20 -3.10 6.66
C GLU A 263 42.68 -3.01 6.49
N LEU A 264 42.16 -1.92 5.92
CA LEU A 264 40.74 -1.90 5.55
C LEU A 264 40.40 -2.98 4.51
N MET A 265 41.31 -3.26 3.57
CA MET A 265 41.17 -4.38 2.64
C MET A 265 41.32 -5.75 3.34
N ARG A 266 42.23 -5.90 4.33
CA ARG A 266 42.33 -7.11 5.17
C ARG A 266 41.03 -7.38 5.89
N LEU A 267 40.46 -6.36 6.55
CA LEU A 267 39.20 -6.47 7.27
C LEU A 267 38.06 -6.85 6.32
N CYS A 268 37.96 -6.20 5.15
CA CYS A 268 36.99 -6.57 4.13
C CYS A 268 37.14 -8.04 3.70
N MET A 269 38.37 -8.50 3.42
CA MET A 269 38.69 -9.88 3.06
C MET A 269 38.30 -10.88 4.16
N LEU A 270 38.68 -10.61 5.42
CA LEU A 270 38.36 -11.45 6.58
C LEU A 270 36.84 -11.58 6.81
N VAL A 271 36.06 -10.58 6.44
CA VAL A 271 34.60 -10.61 6.56
C VAL A 271 33.94 -11.34 5.39
N VAL A 272 34.33 -11.07 4.13
CA VAL A 272 33.69 -11.73 2.97
C VAL A 272 34.08 -13.20 2.79
N MET A 273 35.25 -13.59 3.29
CA MET A 273 35.75 -14.97 3.26
C MET A 273 35.44 -15.77 4.55
N GLN A 274 34.71 -15.19 5.50
CA GLN A 274 34.40 -15.84 6.78
C GLN A 274 33.70 -17.20 6.55
N ASP A 275 34.21 -18.24 7.21
CA ASP A 275 33.62 -19.58 7.23
C ASP A 275 32.46 -19.60 8.23
N THR A 276 31.23 -19.75 7.73
CA THR A 276 30.00 -19.80 8.55
C THR A 276 29.50 -21.25 8.75
N SER A 277 30.38 -22.25 8.64
CA SER A 277 30.03 -23.66 8.90
C SER A 277 30.11 -24.07 10.39
N LYS A 278 30.81 -23.28 11.21
CA LYS A 278 31.11 -23.56 12.62
C LYS A 278 30.60 -22.49 13.61
N ILE A 279 30.01 -21.43 13.08
CA ILE A 279 29.50 -20.26 13.80
C ILE A 279 28.06 -20.02 13.37
N GLY A 280 27.25 -19.41 14.24
CA GLY A 280 25.91 -18.95 13.90
C GLY A 280 25.94 -17.99 12.71
N LEU A 281 24.90 -18.02 11.88
CA LEU A 281 24.87 -17.21 10.64
C LEU A 281 25.09 -15.72 10.92
N TYR A 282 24.62 -15.23 12.07
CA TYR A 282 24.65 -13.83 12.48
C TYR A 282 25.78 -13.48 13.45
N GLU A 283 26.62 -14.45 13.84
CA GLU A 283 27.95 -14.20 14.41
C GLU A 283 28.93 -13.67 13.34
N SER A 284 28.54 -13.67 12.06
CA SER A 284 29.25 -12.92 11.02
C SER A 284 28.87 -11.44 11.06
N PRO A 285 29.84 -10.49 11.21
CA PRO A 285 29.56 -9.05 11.24
C PRO A 285 28.75 -8.54 10.04
N LEU A 286 28.98 -9.11 8.85
CA LEU A 286 28.25 -8.74 7.63
C LEU A 286 26.79 -9.19 7.67
N MET A 287 26.53 -10.41 8.17
CA MET A 287 25.16 -10.91 8.30
C MET A 287 24.43 -10.19 9.43
N HIS A 288 25.10 -9.91 10.56
CA HIS A 288 24.54 -9.09 11.65
C HIS A 288 24.15 -7.69 11.15
N TYR A 289 25.07 -7.01 10.45
CA TYR A 289 24.78 -5.74 9.80
C TYR A 289 23.59 -5.83 8.85
N LEU A 290 23.47 -6.89 8.05
CA LEU A 290 22.30 -7.10 7.18
C LEU A 290 21.00 -7.29 7.97
N ALA A 291 20.99 -8.01 9.09
CA ALA A 291 19.83 -8.12 9.97
C ALA A 291 19.40 -6.74 10.51
N VAL A 292 20.36 -5.97 11.01
CA VAL A 292 20.15 -4.59 11.49
C VAL A 292 19.65 -3.67 10.35
N ARG A 293 20.25 -3.76 9.15
CA ARG A 293 19.77 -3.05 7.94
C ARG A 293 18.40 -3.51 7.45
N GLY A 294 17.90 -4.65 7.94
CA GLY A 294 16.55 -5.15 7.76
C GLY A 294 15.48 -4.29 8.41
N ILE A 295 15.84 -3.38 9.32
CA ILE A 295 14.91 -2.48 10.02
C ILE A 295 14.59 -1.24 9.17
N ASP A 296 13.31 -0.90 9.05
CA ASP A 296 12.82 0.40 8.58
C ASP A 296 12.84 1.41 9.74
N PRO A 297 13.69 2.47 9.68
CA PRO A 297 13.79 3.45 10.76
C PRO A 297 12.55 4.34 10.92
N LEU A 298 11.65 4.41 9.92
CA LEU A 298 10.45 5.24 9.98
C LEU A 298 9.29 4.52 10.68
N THR A 299 9.06 3.25 10.35
CA THR A 299 7.97 2.44 10.93
C THR A 299 8.41 1.62 12.15
N LYS A 300 9.73 1.48 12.38
CA LYS A 300 10.34 0.58 13.38
C LYS A 300 9.96 -0.90 13.20
N SER A 301 9.63 -1.30 11.97
CA SER A 301 9.34 -2.68 11.58
C SER A 301 10.43 -3.23 10.65
N LEU A 302 10.45 -4.54 10.40
CA LEU A 302 11.38 -5.15 9.43
C LEU A 302 10.86 -5.02 7.99
N TYR A 303 11.77 -4.82 7.03
CA TYR A 303 11.45 -4.63 5.62
C TYR A 303 10.93 -5.91 4.95
N PRO A 304 9.87 -5.82 4.12
CA PRO A 304 9.40 -6.93 3.30
C PRO A 304 10.36 -7.22 2.11
N PRO A 305 10.29 -8.42 1.50
CA PRO A 305 11.19 -8.85 0.41
C PRO A 305 11.32 -7.86 -0.75
N LEU A 306 10.23 -7.19 -1.15
CA LEU A 306 10.23 -6.23 -2.25
C LEU A 306 11.07 -4.98 -1.96
N ALA A 307 11.04 -4.49 -0.72
CA ALA A 307 11.83 -3.34 -0.29
C ALA A 307 13.29 -3.72 0.00
N TYR A 308 13.53 -4.94 0.48
CA TYR A 308 14.83 -5.37 0.97
C TYR A 308 15.74 -6.06 -0.06
N THR A 309 15.19 -6.84 -1.00
CA THR A 309 16.03 -7.50 -2.03
C THR A 309 16.91 -6.55 -2.87
N PRO A 310 16.57 -5.26 -3.10
CA PRO A 310 17.50 -4.28 -3.67
C PRO A 310 18.73 -3.98 -2.81
N ILE A 311 18.66 -4.13 -1.48
CA ILE A 311 19.78 -3.94 -0.56
C ILE A 311 20.73 -5.15 -0.67
N LEU A 312 20.21 -6.37 -0.54
CA LEU A 312 21.00 -7.59 -0.73
C LEU A 312 21.67 -7.64 -2.12
N GLY A 313 20.97 -7.21 -3.17
CA GLY A 313 21.53 -7.19 -4.52
C GLY A 313 22.76 -6.26 -4.67
N ARG A 314 22.79 -5.16 -3.92
CA ARG A 314 23.94 -4.23 -3.88
C ARG A 314 25.11 -4.80 -3.10
N VAL A 315 24.83 -5.40 -1.94
CA VAL A 315 25.86 -6.02 -1.10
C VAL A 315 26.49 -7.22 -1.83
N LEU A 316 25.68 -8.10 -2.43
CA LEU A 316 26.17 -9.19 -3.28
C LEU A 316 27.08 -8.70 -4.42
N TRP A 317 26.73 -7.59 -5.06
CA TRP A 317 27.54 -7.02 -6.13
C TRP A 317 28.91 -6.54 -5.61
N ILE A 318 28.95 -5.85 -4.46
CA ILE A 318 30.23 -5.44 -3.83
C ILE A 318 31.03 -6.64 -3.34
N THR A 319 30.41 -7.63 -2.68
CA THR A 319 31.10 -8.83 -2.22
C THR A 319 31.76 -9.59 -3.38
N ARG A 320 31.08 -9.67 -4.54
CA ARG A 320 31.65 -10.26 -5.76
C ARG A 320 32.75 -9.43 -6.40
N LEU A 321 32.72 -8.11 -6.22
CA LEU A 321 33.76 -7.20 -6.70
C LEU A 321 35.03 -7.32 -5.82
N LEU A 322 34.88 -7.24 -4.49
CA LEU A 322 35.96 -7.46 -3.52
C LEU A 322 36.59 -8.84 -3.66
N MET A 323 35.78 -9.88 -3.81
CA MET A 323 36.30 -11.25 -4.02
C MET A 323 37.03 -11.40 -5.35
N LEU A 324 36.77 -10.56 -6.36
CA LEU A 324 37.49 -10.59 -7.64
C LEU A 324 38.88 -9.98 -7.47
N GLU A 325 38.97 -8.87 -6.75
CA GLU A 325 40.23 -8.28 -6.30
C GLU A 325 41.04 -9.26 -5.43
N ILE A 326 40.41 -9.99 -4.50
CA ILE A 326 41.11 -11.03 -3.71
C ILE A 326 41.60 -12.19 -4.60
N ALA A 327 40.82 -12.54 -5.63
CA ALA A 327 41.13 -13.65 -6.53
C ALA A 327 42.27 -13.35 -7.50
N VAL A 328 42.22 -12.19 -8.17
CA VAL A 328 43.03 -11.83 -9.34
C VAL A 328 43.27 -10.31 -9.40
N PRO A 329 43.88 -9.69 -8.36
CA PRO A 329 44.01 -8.24 -8.32
C PRO A 329 44.92 -7.78 -9.46
N LEU A 330 44.56 -6.67 -10.12
CA LEU A 330 45.34 -6.14 -11.24
C LEU A 330 46.78 -5.80 -10.82
N GLU A 331 46.93 -5.24 -9.62
CA GLU A 331 48.20 -4.93 -8.96
C GLU A 331 48.32 -5.74 -7.65
N PRO A 332 49.51 -6.14 -7.21
CA PRO A 332 49.66 -6.95 -6.00
C PRO A 332 49.24 -6.19 -4.73
N TRP A 333 48.89 -6.93 -3.68
CA TRP A 333 48.78 -6.43 -2.30
C TRP A 333 49.87 -7.08 -1.44
N PRO A 334 51.07 -6.46 -1.30
CA PRO A 334 52.19 -7.03 -0.57
C PRO A 334 51.86 -7.38 0.89
N GLU A 335 51.13 -6.51 1.58
CA GLU A 335 50.75 -6.62 3.00
C GLU A 335 49.78 -7.80 3.25
N LEU A 336 48.98 -8.12 2.24
CA LEU A 336 48.00 -9.22 2.23
C LEU A 336 48.55 -10.49 1.57
N ARG A 337 49.76 -10.43 1.00
CA ARG A 337 50.40 -11.49 0.21
C ARG A 337 49.56 -11.92 -1.01
N LEU A 338 48.81 -11.00 -1.60
CA LEU A 338 48.10 -11.24 -2.86
C LEU A 338 49.01 -10.87 -4.04
N GLN A 339 49.33 -11.87 -4.86
CA GLN A 339 50.07 -11.73 -6.11
C GLN A 339 49.25 -10.99 -7.17
N SER A 340 49.92 -10.33 -8.12
CA SER A 340 49.24 -9.67 -9.24
C SER A 340 48.58 -10.69 -10.18
N LYS A 341 47.66 -10.22 -11.02
CA LYS A 341 47.04 -10.99 -12.11
C LYS A 341 48.08 -11.68 -13.02
N GLU A 342 49.25 -11.07 -13.23
CA GLU A 342 50.30 -11.59 -14.11
C GLU A 342 51.09 -12.76 -13.48
N ASP A 343 51.17 -12.79 -12.15
CA ASP A 343 51.92 -13.79 -11.36
C ASP A 343 51.09 -15.07 -11.04
N ILE A 344 49.83 -15.14 -11.49
CA ILE A 344 48.90 -16.24 -11.16
C ILE A 344 48.95 -17.33 -12.23
N GLU A 345 49.50 -18.50 -11.88
CA GLU A 345 49.67 -19.66 -12.77
C GLU A 345 48.40 -20.07 -13.55
N SER A 346 47.23 -20.06 -12.89
CA SER A 346 45.94 -20.41 -13.49
C SER A 346 44.82 -19.56 -12.90
N ILE A 347 44.54 -18.42 -13.58
CA ILE A 347 43.40 -17.53 -13.29
C ILE A 347 42.08 -18.31 -13.18
N PRO A 348 41.70 -19.22 -14.13
CA PRO A 348 40.45 -19.96 -14.05
C PRO A 348 40.37 -20.86 -12.82
N GLU A 349 41.44 -21.57 -12.45
CA GLU A 349 41.43 -22.47 -11.28
C GLU A 349 41.33 -21.70 -9.97
N ARG A 350 42.10 -20.61 -9.82
CA ARG A 350 42.06 -19.74 -8.63
C ARG A 350 40.66 -19.13 -8.45
N ILE A 351 40.05 -18.67 -9.54
CA ILE A 351 38.65 -18.21 -9.54
C ILE A 351 37.69 -19.35 -9.20
N HIS A 352 37.77 -20.51 -9.85
CA HIS A 352 36.85 -21.63 -9.57
C HIS A 352 36.96 -22.13 -8.13
N LYS A 353 38.16 -22.15 -7.55
CA LYS A 353 38.42 -22.48 -6.14
C LYS A 353 37.70 -21.49 -5.22
N LEU A 354 38.06 -20.20 -5.27
CA LEU A 354 37.46 -19.17 -4.41
C LEU A 354 35.94 -19.07 -4.60
N ARG A 355 35.46 -19.22 -5.83
CA ARG A 355 34.04 -19.22 -6.15
C ARG A 355 33.29 -20.37 -5.49
N ARG A 356 33.82 -21.60 -5.55
CA ARG A 356 33.22 -22.79 -4.93
C ARG A 356 33.22 -22.68 -3.40
N THR A 357 34.28 -22.11 -2.82
CA THR A 357 34.43 -21.96 -1.37
C THR A 357 33.64 -20.79 -0.79
N HIS A 358 33.40 -19.69 -1.53
CA HIS A 358 32.83 -18.47 -0.92
C HIS A 358 31.71 -17.75 -1.69
N LEU A 359 31.43 -18.06 -2.97
CA LEU A 359 30.50 -17.29 -3.81
C LEU A 359 29.31 -18.08 -4.37
N CYS A 360 29.18 -19.36 -4.02
CA CYS A 360 28.12 -20.24 -4.53
C CYS A 360 27.11 -20.61 -3.45
N GLU A 361 25.92 -21.02 -3.89
CA GLU A 361 24.94 -21.69 -3.04
C GLU A 361 25.59 -22.91 -2.35
N GLY A 362 25.41 -23.03 -1.03
CA GLY A 362 25.96 -24.11 -0.21
C GLY A 362 27.43 -23.95 0.22
N SER A 363 28.10 -22.83 -0.06
CA SER A 363 29.53 -22.65 0.28
C SER A 363 29.82 -22.19 1.72
N PHE A 364 28.85 -22.29 2.65
CA PHE A 364 28.96 -21.87 4.06
C PHE A 364 29.71 -20.53 4.26
N SER A 365 29.28 -19.52 3.51
CA SER A 365 29.81 -18.15 3.56
C SER A 365 28.69 -17.11 3.66
N PRO A 366 28.98 -15.86 4.06
CA PRO A 366 27.99 -14.78 4.04
C PRO A 366 27.35 -14.59 2.65
N THR A 367 28.14 -14.72 1.57
CA THR A 367 27.62 -14.65 0.20
C THR A 367 26.61 -15.75 -0.10
N SER A 368 26.87 -16.98 0.35
CA SER A 368 25.96 -18.11 0.12
C SER A 368 24.59 -17.87 0.77
N SER A 369 24.57 -17.23 1.94
CA SER A 369 23.37 -16.84 2.68
C SER A 369 22.65 -15.66 2.02
N ILE A 370 23.38 -14.64 1.56
CA ILE A 370 22.84 -13.52 0.75
C ILE A 370 22.18 -14.03 -0.54
N LEU A 371 22.79 -15.00 -1.21
CA LEU A 371 22.23 -15.64 -2.41
C LEU A 371 20.95 -16.41 -2.10
N SER A 372 20.94 -17.20 -1.01
CA SER A 372 19.75 -17.88 -0.48
C SER A 372 18.60 -16.90 -0.22
N GLN A 373 18.87 -15.79 0.49
CA GLN A 373 17.88 -14.74 0.77
C GLN A 373 17.39 -14.04 -0.52
N LEU A 374 18.28 -13.76 -1.48
CA LEU A 374 17.88 -13.20 -2.77
C LEU A 374 17.03 -14.15 -3.62
N ALA A 375 17.32 -15.45 -3.61
CA ALA A 375 16.54 -16.46 -4.32
C ALA A 375 15.14 -16.57 -3.70
N MET A 376 15.04 -16.66 -2.38
CA MET A 376 13.77 -16.72 -1.65
C MET A 376 12.96 -15.43 -1.86
N GLY A 377 13.57 -14.25 -1.70
CA GLY A 377 12.88 -12.97 -1.86
C GLY A 377 12.40 -12.70 -3.29
N LYS A 378 13.16 -13.11 -4.32
CA LYS A 378 12.70 -13.04 -5.72
C LYS A 378 11.56 -14.00 -6.00
N LYS A 379 11.63 -15.25 -5.50
CA LYS A 379 10.55 -16.23 -5.61
C LYS A 379 9.28 -15.70 -4.95
N TYR A 380 9.39 -15.12 -3.75
CA TYR A 380 8.27 -14.48 -3.05
C TYR A 380 7.67 -13.32 -3.86
N ASN A 381 8.49 -12.41 -4.40
CA ASN A 381 8.03 -11.27 -5.22
C ASN A 381 7.44 -11.68 -6.58
N GLN A 382 7.79 -12.84 -7.14
CA GLN A 382 7.19 -13.38 -8.37
C GLN A 382 5.85 -14.08 -8.11
N LEU A 383 5.67 -14.63 -6.91
CA LEU A 383 4.46 -15.33 -6.49
C LEU A 383 3.37 -14.41 -5.92
N HIS A 384 3.64 -13.10 -5.79
CA HIS A 384 2.68 -12.12 -5.28
C HIS A 384 2.66 -10.88 -6.17
N GLU A 385 1.58 -10.67 -6.92
CA GLU A 385 1.36 -9.45 -7.71
C GLU A 385 1.49 -8.18 -6.85
N SER A 386 2.11 -7.14 -7.42
CA SER A 386 2.19 -5.85 -6.75
C SER A 386 0.81 -5.20 -6.65
N PRO A 387 0.35 -4.77 -5.45
CA PRO A 387 -0.98 -4.22 -5.27
C PRO A 387 -1.21 -2.95 -6.11
N ALA A 388 -2.45 -2.75 -6.56
CA ALA A 388 -2.82 -1.63 -7.42
C ALA A 388 -2.69 -0.28 -6.70
N ASN A 389 -1.80 0.59 -7.21
CA ASN A 389 -1.40 1.82 -6.53
C ASN A 389 -2.39 3.00 -6.68
N ILE A 390 -3.52 2.84 -7.39
CA ILE A 390 -4.39 3.95 -7.83
C ILE A 390 -5.89 3.56 -7.79
N HIS A 391 -6.76 4.39 -7.21
CA HIS A 391 -8.23 4.22 -7.29
C HIS A 391 -9.01 5.55 -7.11
N TRP A 392 -10.34 5.55 -7.27
CA TRP A 392 -11.20 6.75 -7.31
C TRP A 392 -12.36 6.75 -6.30
N SER A 393 -12.69 7.93 -5.76
CA SER A 393 -13.84 8.22 -4.88
C SER A 393 -15.22 7.97 -5.54
N ARG A 394 -16.31 8.16 -4.79
CA ARG A 394 -17.69 7.86 -5.24
C ARG A 394 -18.23 8.88 -6.24
N ASP A 395 -17.94 10.15 -6.00
CA ASP A 395 -18.24 11.32 -6.85
C ASP A 395 -17.28 11.48 -8.04
N GLU A 396 -16.29 10.58 -8.16
CA GLU A 396 -15.18 10.68 -9.10
C GLU A 396 -14.37 11.98 -8.96
N GLN A 397 -14.49 12.72 -7.85
CA GLN A 397 -13.75 13.96 -7.62
C GLN A 397 -12.45 13.76 -6.85
N THR A 398 -12.06 12.54 -6.48
CA THR A 398 -10.80 12.27 -5.75
C THR A 398 -10.13 10.98 -6.22
N ILE A 399 -8.84 11.07 -6.54
CA ILE A 399 -7.97 9.95 -6.91
C ILE A 399 -6.98 9.64 -5.80
N TYR A 400 -6.98 8.41 -5.31
CA TYR A 400 -6.11 7.93 -4.24
C TYR A 400 -4.91 7.21 -4.83
N TYR A 401 -3.71 7.76 -4.61
CA TYR A 401 -2.43 7.16 -5.02
C TYR A 401 -1.64 6.71 -3.80
N LEU A 402 -1.37 5.41 -3.65
CA LEU A 402 -0.75 4.83 -2.45
C LEU A 402 -1.46 5.26 -1.13
N GLY A 403 -2.79 5.39 -1.15
CA GLY A 403 -3.59 5.89 -0.02
C GLY A 403 -3.64 7.41 0.13
N MET A 404 -2.81 8.18 -0.58
CA MET A 404 -2.89 9.65 -0.61
C MET A 404 -4.02 10.10 -1.53
N GLY A 405 -5.09 10.66 -0.97
CA GLY A 405 -6.18 11.27 -1.73
C GLY A 405 -5.76 12.58 -2.41
N VAL A 406 -6.13 12.73 -3.68
CA VAL A 406 -5.94 13.93 -4.49
C VAL A 406 -7.30 14.33 -5.05
N GLU A 407 -7.90 15.38 -4.51
CA GLU A 407 -9.15 15.92 -5.02
C GLU A 407 -8.92 16.64 -6.36
N LEU A 408 -9.73 16.30 -7.37
CA LEU A 408 -9.73 16.91 -8.70
C LEU A 408 -10.03 18.42 -8.61
N GLU A 409 -10.91 18.84 -7.70
CA GLU A 409 -11.17 20.27 -7.48
C GLU A 409 -9.92 20.98 -6.96
N LYS A 410 -9.22 20.40 -5.97
CA LYS A 410 -7.91 20.92 -5.52
C LYS A 410 -6.85 20.89 -6.62
N VAL A 411 -6.94 19.97 -7.59
CA VAL A 411 -6.09 19.98 -8.80
C VAL A 411 -6.44 21.17 -9.71
N ARG A 412 -7.73 21.46 -9.95
CA ARG A 412 -8.18 22.65 -10.70
C ARG A 412 -7.72 23.93 -10.01
N GLU A 413 -8.03 24.09 -8.72
CA GLU A 413 -7.59 25.20 -7.88
C GLU A 413 -6.07 25.39 -7.97
N MET A 414 -5.27 24.33 -7.76
CA MET A 414 -3.81 24.38 -7.88
C MET A 414 -3.35 24.82 -9.27
N CYS A 415 -4.04 24.43 -10.35
CA CYS A 415 -3.71 24.89 -11.71
C CYS A 415 -3.97 26.39 -11.88
N HIS A 416 -5.14 26.89 -11.46
CA HIS A 416 -5.44 28.33 -11.47
C HIS A 416 -4.47 29.12 -10.58
N ASP A 417 -4.14 28.61 -9.39
CA ASP A 417 -3.20 29.22 -8.43
C ASP A 417 -1.78 29.33 -9.02
N LEU A 418 -1.34 28.30 -9.77
CA LEU A 418 -0.07 28.30 -10.49
C LEU A 418 -0.04 29.31 -11.65
N ILE A 419 -1.10 29.38 -12.45
CA ILE A 419 -1.23 30.34 -13.56
C ILE A 419 -1.26 31.78 -13.04
N GLY A 420 -2.08 32.06 -12.02
CA GLY A 420 -2.15 33.38 -11.38
C GLY A 420 -0.83 33.78 -10.71
N LEU A 421 -0.10 32.82 -10.12
CA LEU A 421 1.24 33.08 -9.60
C LEU A 421 2.24 33.41 -10.72
N LEU A 422 2.18 32.72 -11.86
CA LEU A 422 3.02 33.04 -13.01
C LEU A 422 2.74 34.44 -13.57
N GLN A 423 1.47 34.82 -13.71
CA GLN A 423 1.09 36.16 -14.17
C GLN A 423 1.62 37.25 -13.22
N ARG A 424 1.50 37.08 -11.90
CA ARG A 424 2.08 37.99 -10.90
C ARG A 424 3.61 38.05 -10.99
N LEU A 425 4.28 36.90 -11.08
CA LEU A 425 5.75 36.87 -11.22
C LEU A 425 6.21 37.53 -12.53
N LEU A 426 5.45 37.37 -13.61
CA LEU A 426 5.71 37.99 -14.92
C LEU A 426 5.53 39.52 -14.86
N TYR A 427 4.46 40.00 -14.21
CA TYR A 427 4.20 41.43 -13.96
C TYR A 427 5.34 42.08 -13.17
N ASN A 428 5.80 41.44 -12.09
CA ASN A 428 6.94 41.92 -11.30
C ASN A 428 8.25 41.90 -12.13
N LEU A 429 8.49 40.84 -12.92
CA LEU A 429 9.64 40.75 -13.85
C LEU A 429 9.56 41.77 -15.00
N ALA A 430 8.39 42.36 -15.25
CA ALA A 430 8.17 43.46 -16.18
C ALA A 430 8.25 44.85 -15.52
N PHE A 431 8.72 44.94 -14.27
CA PHE A 431 8.80 46.14 -13.43
C PHE A 431 7.43 46.72 -13.11
N ASP A 432 6.62 45.89 -12.45
CA ASP A 432 5.31 46.22 -11.90
C ASP A 432 4.41 46.92 -12.94
N SER A 433 4.41 46.39 -14.17
CA SER A 433 3.66 46.95 -15.29
C SER A 433 3.30 45.89 -16.33
N GLU A 434 2.10 45.98 -16.89
CA GLU A 434 1.55 44.98 -17.80
C GLU A 434 2.38 44.81 -19.09
N LEU A 435 2.54 43.58 -19.56
CA LEU A 435 3.13 43.29 -20.87
C LEU A 435 2.03 43.25 -21.95
N PRO A 436 2.33 43.66 -23.19
CA PRO A 436 1.38 43.50 -24.30
C PRO A 436 0.99 42.03 -24.50
N MET A 437 -0.28 41.79 -24.80
CA MET A 437 -0.74 40.47 -25.23
C MET A 437 -0.18 40.14 -26.62
N VAL A 438 0.14 38.87 -26.84
CA VAL A 438 0.73 38.40 -28.10
C VAL A 438 -0.38 37.74 -28.91
N ASP A 439 -0.74 38.30 -30.07
CA ASP A 439 -1.68 37.63 -30.97
C ASP A 439 -1.01 36.44 -31.66
N LEU A 440 -1.14 35.28 -31.02
CA LEU A 440 -0.57 34.02 -31.47
C LEU A 440 -1.18 33.54 -32.79
N SER A 441 -2.39 33.95 -33.16
CA SER A 441 -3.01 33.60 -34.45
C SER A 441 -2.26 34.19 -35.65
N GLN A 442 -1.51 35.28 -35.43
CA GLN A 442 -0.70 35.95 -36.45
C GLN A 442 0.78 35.50 -36.44
N ILE A 443 1.18 34.61 -35.52
CA ILE A 443 2.56 34.11 -35.43
C ILE A 443 2.77 33.00 -36.47
N VAL A 444 3.67 33.26 -37.42
CA VAL A 444 4.07 32.25 -38.42
C VAL A 444 5.15 31.38 -37.83
N ASP A 445 4.85 30.10 -37.58
CA ASP A 445 5.86 29.09 -37.29
C ASP A 445 5.57 27.77 -38.01
N SER A 446 6.55 26.86 -38.06
CA SER A 446 6.37 25.56 -38.69
C SER A 446 7.31 24.46 -38.16
N MET A 447 6.81 23.23 -38.18
CA MET A 447 7.56 21.98 -38.03
C MET A 447 8.06 21.42 -39.38
N ALA A 448 7.62 21.98 -40.52
CA ALA A 448 7.91 21.43 -41.85
C ALA A 448 9.41 21.46 -42.19
N TRP A 449 9.86 20.43 -42.91
CA TRP A 449 11.26 20.27 -43.32
C TRP A 449 11.61 21.20 -44.50
N ASN A 450 11.72 22.50 -44.23
CA ASN A 450 12.29 23.47 -45.16
C ASN A 450 13.59 24.09 -44.62
N THR A 451 14.42 24.61 -45.54
CA THR A 451 15.75 25.16 -45.25
C THR A 451 15.75 26.46 -44.45
N LYS A 452 14.59 27.08 -44.20
CA LYS A 452 14.42 28.28 -43.36
C LYS A 452 14.12 27.91 -41.91
N PHE A 453 13.20 26.97 -41.67
CA PHE A 453 12.79 26.54 -40.32
C PHE A 453 13.80 25.63 -39.60
N ARG A 454 14.82 25.14 -40.31
CA ARG A 454 15.90 24.26 -39.81
C ARG A 454 17.25 24.95 -39.58
N GLN A 455 17.35 26.26 -39.77
CA GLN A 455 18.59 26.99 -39.46
C GLN A 455 18.94 26.83 -37.96
N SER A 456 20.23 26.79 -37.64
CA SER A 456 20.69 26.87 -36.25
C SER A 456 20.15 28.15 -35.61
N GLU A 457 19.86 28.13 -34.31
CA GLU A 457 19.30 29.25 -33.55
C GLU A 457 17.90 29.72 -33.98
N TYR A 458 17.29 29.11 -35.00
CA TYR A 458 15.94 29.45 -35.42
C TYR A 458 14.92 29.16 -34.30
N SER A 459 14.04 30.13 -34.08
CA SER A 459 12.84 30.08 -33.25
C SER A 459 11.78 30.96 -33.90
N PHE A 460 10.50 30.79 -33.56
CA PHE A 460 9.41 31.61 -34.12
C PHE A 460 9.63 33.12 -33.92
N ILE A 461 10.30 33.48 -32.82
CA ILE A 461 10.70 34.85 -32.45
C ILE A 461 11.54 35.51 -33.55
N ASN A 462 12.39 34.72 -34.21
CA ASN A 462 13.41 35.16 -35.17
C ASN A 462 12.88 35.20 -36.62
N HIS A 463 11.67 34.67 -36.86
CA HIS A 463 11.08 34.56 -38.19
C HIS A 463 10.73 35.94 -38.78
N VAL A 464 11.10 36.17 -40.05
CA VAL A 464 11.01 37.50 -40.70
C VAL A 464 9.61 38.10 -40.66
N LYS A 465 8.56 37.29 -40.86
CA LYS A 465 7.16 37.78 -40.81
C LYS A 465 6.66 38.11 -39.40
N ASN A 466 7.35 37.65 -38.36
CA ASN A 466 6.93 37.83 -36.97
C ASN A 466 7.58 39.08 -36.34
N ARG A 467 8.68 39.60 -36.93
CA ARG A 467 9.53 40.64 -36.32
C ARG A 467 8.76 41.87 -35.83
N GLU A 468 7.77 42.38 -36.56
CA GLU A 468 6.95 43.52 -36.12
C GLU A 468 6.24 43.28 -34.77
N ARG A 469 6.04 42.01 -34.39
CA ARG A 469 5.36 41.54 -33.18
C ARG A 469 6.34 40.96 -32.14
N THR A 470 7.47 40.40 -32.56
CA THR A 470 8.41 39.66 -31.71
C THR A 470 9.80 40.29 -31.54
N ASP A 471 10.23 41.20 -32.43
CA ASP A 471 11.56 41.83 -32.43
C ASP A 471 11.61 43.04 -31.49
N VAL A 472 11.22 42.80 -30.23
CA VAL A 472 11.13 43.83 -29.18
C VAL A 472 12.46 43.97 -28.43
N GLY A 473 13.20 42.86 -28.32
CA GLY A 473 14.52 42.76 -27.71
C GLY A 473 14.61 43.14 -26.23
N TYR A 474 15.82 43.05 -25.67
CA TYR A 474 16.10 43.47 -24.28
C TYR A 474 15.83 44.97 -24.04
N GLN A 475 15.84 45.79 -25.11
CA GLN A 475 15.68 47.24 -25.02
C GLN A 475 14.32 47.67 -24.45
N TYR A 476 13.28 46.85 -24.62
CA TYR A 476 11.94 47.13 -24.11
C TYR A 476 11.91 47.18 -22.58
N LEU A 477 12.37 46.09 -21.94
CA LEU A 477 12.48 46.03 -20.49
C LEU A 477 13.59 46.94 -19.96
N LEU A 478 14.66 47.18 -20.71
CA LEU A 478 15.66 48.20 -20.33
C LEU A 478 15.06 49.61 -20.20
N LYS A 479 14.11 49.98 -21.08
CA LYS A 479 13.38 51.26 -20.97
C LYS A 479 12.46 51.30 -19.75
N ARG A 480 11.89 50.18 -19.33
CA ARG A 480 11.08 50.06 -18.10
C ARG A 480 11.95 50.06 -16.84
N ALA A 481 13.05 49.32 -16.81
CA ALA A 481 14.03 49.30 -15.72
C ALA A 481 14.60 50.69 -15.40
N ARG A 482 14.76 51.56 -16.42
CA ARG A 482 15.14 52.98 -16.24
C ARG A 482 14.06 53.88 -15.61
N LYS A 483 12.80 53.42 -15.59
CA LYS A 483 11.62 54.13 -15.07
C LYS A 483 10.97 53.38 -13.88
N GLY A 484 11.61 52.33 -13.37
CA GLY A 484 11.01 51.35 -12.48
C GLY A 484 10.49 51.91 -11.14
N SER A 485 9.68 51.11 -10.46
CA SER A 485 9.20 51.38 -9.10
C SER A 485 10.37 51.56 -8.12
N LYS A 486 10.09 52.11 -6.93
CA LYS A 486 11.11 52.34 -5.88
C LYS A 486 11.90 51.09 -5.50
N GLU A 487 11.33 49.90 -5.72
CA GLU A 487 11.89 48.59 -5.37
C GLU A 487 12.96 48.11 -6.37
N TRP A 488 12.83 48.43 -7.66
CA TRP A 488 13.67 47.88 -8.74
C TRP A 488 14.76 48.85 -9.23
N GLN A 489 15.72 49.17 -8.37
CA GLN A 489 16.86 50.03 -8.71
C GLN A 489 18.01 49.28 -9.41
N LEU A 490 17.72 48.69 -10.57
CA LEU A 490 18.69 47.93 -11.39
C LEU A 490 19.83 48.79 -11.95
N LEU A 491 19.59 50.08 -12.19
CA LEU A 491 20.55 51.02 -12.75
C LEU A 491 20.81 52.18 -11.78
N GLN A 492 22.05 52.34 -11.36
CA GLN A 492 22.52 53.48 -10.58
C GLN A 492 23.17 54.51 -11.50
N ARG A 493 22.89 55.80 -11.27
CA ARG A 493 23.53 56.90 -11.99
C ARG A 493 24.89 57.19 -11.36
N ALA A 494 25.96 57.05 -12.14
CA ALA A 494 27.31 57.38 -11.70
C ALA A 494 27.54 58.92 -11.77
N GLY A 495 28.57 59.39 -11.06
CA GLY A 495 28.88 60.82 -10.94
C GLY A 495 29.29 61.52 -12.25
N ASP A 496 29.65 60.75 -13.28
CA ASP A 496 29.93 61.20 -14.65
C ASP A 496 28.65 61.32 -15.51
N GLY A 497 27.48 60.98 -14.95
CA GLY A 497 26.20 60.97 -15.66
C GLY A 497 25.88 59.65 -16.39
N SER A 498 26.80 58.67 -16.40
CA SER A 498 26.56 57.33 -16.96
C SER A 498 25.66 56.49 -16.03
N TYR A 499 25.21 55.32 -16.52
CA TYR A 499 24.45 54.36 -15.72
C TYR A 499 25.23 53.06 -15.56
N LYS A 500 25.34 52.57 -14.32
CA LYS A 500 25.96 51.28 -13.97
C LYS A 500 24.91 50.31 -13.42
N TRP A 501 25.11 49.02 -13.63
CA TRP A 501 24.26 47.98 -13.04
C TRP A 501 24.47 47.90 -11.52
N ASN A 502 23.38 47.67 -10.79
CA ASN A 502 23.42 47.31 -9.38
C ASN A 502 23.43 45.78 -9.27
N ASP A 503 24.58 45.19 -8.95
CA ASP A 503 24.75 43.73 -8.97
C ASP A 503 23.82 42.99 -7.99
N SER A 504 23.49 43.59 -6.84
CA SER A 504 22.53 43.00 -5.90
C SER A 504 21.12 42.92 -6.51
N GLN A 505 20.65 44.01 -7.10
CA GLN A 505 19.35 44.07 -7.78
C GLN A 505 19.31 43.19 -9.04
N LYS A 506 20.43 43.09 -9.77
CA LYS A 506 20.60 42.18 -10.91
C LYS A 506 20.47 40.72 -10.46
N GLN A 507 21.12 40.32 -9.37
CA GLN A 507 20.98 38.97 -8.83
C GLN A 507 19.57 38.71 -8.27
N ALA A 508 18.92 39.70 -7.65
CA ALA A 508 17.52 39.59 -7.23
C ALA A 508 16.58 39.30 -8.43
N TYR A 509 16.74 40.04 -9.53
CA TYR A 509 15.99 39.84 -10.77
C TYR A 509 16.19 38.42 -11.35
N LEU A 510 17.45 37.98 -11.48
CA LEU A 510 17.79 36.66 -12.02
C LEU A 510 17.31 35.50 -11.11
N ASN A 511 17.33 35.70 -9.79
CA ASN A 511 16.75 34.75 -8.84
C ASN A 511 15.22 34.68 -8.96
N GLN A 512 14.55 35.81 -9.21
CA GLN A 512 13.11 35.83 -9.46
C GLN A 512 12.74 35.21 -10.81
N GLU A 513 13.54 35.42 -11.86
CA GLU A 513 13.41 34.69 -13.14
C GLU A 513 13.56 33.18 -12.92
N ARG A 514 14.55 32.75 -12.11
CA ARG A 514 14.73 31.33 -11.76
C ARG A 514 13.55 30.76 -10.98
N GLN A 515 12.90 31.55 -10.12
CA GLN A 515 11.67 31.15 -9.43
C GLN A 515 10.48 31.04 -10.40
N PHE A 516 10.32 32.02 -11.31
CA PHE A 516 9.34 31.97 -12.39
C PHE A 516 9.52 30.71 -13.24
N LEU A 517 10.74 30.42 -13.71
CA LEU A 517 11.04 29.21 -14.48
C LEU A 517 10.74 27.92 -13.72
N ARG A 518 11.03 27.82 -12.42
CA ARG A 518 10.64 26.67 -11.59
C ARG A 518 9.12 26.48 -11.52
N LYS A 519 8.35 27.57 -11.46
CA LYS A 519 6.87 27.53 -11.48
C LYS A 519 6.32 27.21 -12.87
N LEU A 520 6.94 27.76 -13.92
CA LEU A 520 6.59 27.49 -15.30
C LEU A 520 6.78 26.01 -15.62
N MET A 521 7.90 25.42 -15.20
CA MET A 521 8.19 23.99 -15.41
C MET A 521 7.14 23.07 -14.77
N VAL A 522 6.67 23.39 -13.55
CA VAL A 522 5.55 22.67 -12.92
C VAL A 522 4.24 22.90 -13.66
N THR A 523 3.96 24.13 -14.08
CA THR A 523 2.70 24.47 -14.77
C THR A 523 2.60 23.75 -16.12
N LEU A 524 3.63 23.84 -16.98
CA LEU A 524 3.68 23.09 -18.26
C LEU A 524 3.52 21.57 -18.07
N HIS A 525 4.01 21.03 -16.95
CA HIS A 525 3.93 19.60 -16.63
C HIS A 525 2.54 19.15 -16.15
N VAL A 526 1.76 20.04 -15.56
CA VAL A 526 0.44 19.75 -14.99
C VAL A 526 -0.68 20.11 -15.98
N THR A 527 -0.53 21.21 -16.72
CA THR A 527 -1.61 21.75 -17.56
C THR A 527 -1.52 21.37 -19.04
N GLY A 528 -0.36 21.02 -19.59
CA GLY A 528 -0.19 20.84 -21.05
C GLY A 528 -0.71 19.52 -21.65
N GLY A 529 -1.64 18.82 -20.98
CA GLY A 529 -2.01 17.44 -21.31
C GLY A 529 -1.29 16.42 -20.42
N GLN A 530 -1.20 15.17 -20.88
CA GLN A 530 -0.65 14.09 -20.05
C GLN A 530 0.86 14.25 -19.78
N PRO A 531 1.32 14.08 -18.51
CA PRO A 531 2.64 14.53 -18.09
C PRO A 531 3.83 13.72 -18.66
N ALA A 532 4.78 14.46 -19.25
CA ALA A 532 6.08 13.98 -19.71
C ALA A 532 6.92 13.34 -18.59
N ARG A 533 8.01 12.63 -18.91
CA ARG A 533 8.97 12.19 -17.88
C ARG A 533 9.87 13.33 -17.43
N GLY A 534 10.42 13.23 -16.21
CA GLY A 534 11.28 14.26 -15.62
C GLY A 534 12.42 14.75 -16.53
N PRO A 535 13.23 13.86 -17.15
CA PRO A 535 14.26 14.27 -18.10
C PRO A 535 13.73 14.91 -19.39
N GLU A 536 12.51 14.56 -19.83
CA GLU A 536 11.94 15.03 -21.10
C GLU A 536 11.54 16.50 -21.02
N ILE A 537 11.04 16.99 -19.88
CA ILE A 537 10.67 18.42 -19.72
C ILE A 537 11.89 19.32 -19.47
N GLY A 538 12.89 18.87 -18.72
CA GLY A 538 14.13 19.64 -18.50
C GLY A 538 14.90 19.89 -19.81
N SER A 539 14.81 18.95 -20.76
CA SER A 539 15.47 19.03 -22.07
C SER A 539 14.77 19.88 -23.14
N ILE A 540 13.68 20.61 -22.81
CA ILE A 540 12.94 21.45 -23.76
C ILE A 540 13.83 22.62 -24.25
N LYS A 541 14.00 22.70 -25.57
CA LYS A 541 14.72 23.76 -26.29
C LYS A 541 13.79 24.82 -26.88
N VAL A 542 14.18 26.09 -26.80
CA VAL A 542 13.45 27.24 -27.36
C VAL A 542 13.84 27.58 -28.80
N SER A 543 15.05 27.19 -29.19
CA SER A 543 15.65 27.43 -30.52
C SER A 543 16.31 26.15 -31.03
N ASN A 544 16.47 26.07 -32.35
CA ASN A 544 17.16 24.95 -32.98
C ASN A 544 18.64 24.95 -32.61
N SER A 545 19.23 23.76 -32.51
CA SER A 545 20.67 23.56 -32.36
C SER A 545 21.28 22.99 -33.64
N VAL A 546 22.60 22.94 -33.69
CA VAL A 546 23.39 22.27 -34.75
C VAL A 546 22.96 20.80 -34.95
N TYR A 547 22.51 20.13 -33.88
CA TYR A 547 22.25 18.68 -33.85
C TYR A 547 20.78 18.30 -33.72
N SER A 548 19.90 19.22 -33.33
CA SER A 548 18.51 18.92 -32.96
C SER A 548 17.59 20.12 -33.18
N ALA A 549 16.37 19.89 -33.68
CA ALA A 549 15.33 20.90 -33.72
C ALA A 549 14.91 21.35 -32.29
N ARG A 550 14.33 22.55 -32.20
CA ARG A 550 13.70 23.06 -30.98
C ARG A 550 12.52 22.17 -30.54
N ASN A 551 12.04 22.40 -29.32
CA ASN A 551 10.88 21.70 -28.77
C ASN A 551 9.63 22.56 -28.72
N ILE A 552 9.73 23.90 -28.75
CA ILE A 552 8.59 24.83 -28.66
C ILE A 552 8.16 25.33 -30.04
N TYR A 553 6.85 25.30 -30.29
CA TYR A 553 6.22 25.71 -31.55
C TYR A 553 4.93 26.49 -31.29
N VAL A 554 4.51 27.29 -32.29
CA VAL A 554 3.16 27.88 -32.34
C VAL A 554 2.41 27.24 -33.50
N ILE A 555 1.24 26.65 -33.21
CA ILE A 555 0.40 25.93 -34.17
C ILE A 555 -1.05 26.34 -33.88
N ASN A 556 -1.84 26.64 -34.92
CA ASN A 556 -3.26 27.01 -34.82
C ASN A 556 -3.56 28.15 -33.81
N GLY A 557 -2.61 29.06 -33.60
CA GLY A 557 -2.74 30.15 -32.63
C GLY A 557 -2.51 29.75 -31.17
N GLN A 558 -2.07 28.52 -30.90
CA GLN A 558 -1.71 28.04 -29.56
C GLN A 558 -0.22 27.69 -29.47
N MET A 559 0.35 27.79 -28.27
CA MET A 559 1.69 27.28 -28.03
C MET A 559 1.65 25.79 -27.69
N CYS A 560 2.59 25.02 -28.26
CA CYS A 560 2.80 23.63 -27.91
C CYS A 560 4.28 23.32 -27.68
N PHE A 561 4.55 22.22 -26.98
CA PHE A 561 5.88 21.64 -26.88
C PHE A 561 5.92 20.16 -27.25
N LEU A 562 7.03 19.76 -27.88
CA LEU A 562 7.24 18.44 -28.46
C LEU A 562 8.40 17.73 -27.75
N THR A 563 8.20 16.48 -27.34
CA THR A 563 9.21 15.62 -26.67
C THR A 563 9.41 14.31 -27.43
N MET A 564 10.61 13.72 -27.39
CA MET A 564 10.95 12.45 -28.05
C MET A 564 11.11 11.30 -27.04
N TYR A 565 10.62 10.10 -27.38
CA TYR A 565 10.61 8.96 -26.47
C TYR A 565 11.85 8.05 -26.59
N ASP A 566 12.79 8.15 -25.64
CA ASP A 566 14.13 7.54 -25.79
C ASP A 566 14.22 6.03 -25.47
N LYS A 567 13.29 5.45 -24.69
CA LYS A 567 13.33 4.00 -24.36
C LYS A 567 13.12 3.08 -25.58
N ALA A 568 12.51 3.57 -26.66
CA ALA A 568 12.37 2.83 -27.92
C ALA A 568 13.67 2.85 -28.75
N ARG A 569 14.42 3.96 -28.69
CA ARG A 569 15.63 4.22 -29.48
C ARG A 569 16.69 3.14 -29.29
N LYS A 570 16.97 2.75 -28.03
CA LYS A 570 17.88 1.65 -27.66
C LYS A 570 17.43 0.24 -28.12
N ARG A 571 16.19 0.04 -28.59
CA ARG A 571 15.66 -1.28 -28.98
C ARG A 571 15.39 -1.46 -30.47
N ARG A 572 15.09 -0.38 -31.21
CA ARG A 572 14.56 -0.48 -32.59
C ARG A 572 15.00 0.64 -33.56
N GLY A 573 15.77 1.64 -33.15
CA GLY A 573 16.24 2.73 -34.02
C GLY A 573 15.19 3.80 -34.40
N ASN A 574 13.88 3.50 -34.37
CA ASN A 574 12.84 4.51 -34.58
C ASN A 574 12.66 5.47 -33.39
N THR A 575 12.17 6.68 -33.69
CA THR A 575 11.93 7.76 -32.72
C THR A 575 10.45 8.15 -32.74
N ASP A 576 9.79 8.13 -31.58
CA ASP A 576 8.40 8.54 -31.42
C ASP A 576 8.31 9.99 -30.93
N TYR A 577 7.46 10.79 -31.57
CA TYR A 577 7.17 12.19 -31.22
C TYR A 577 5.88 12.30 -30.39
N ILE A 578 5.90 13.17 -29.38
CA ILE A 578 4.78 13.48 -28.50
C ILE A 578 4.60 15.00 -28.44
N VAL A 579 3.43 15.52 -28.83
CA VAL A 579 3.10 16.94 -28.80
C VAL A 579 2.11 17.24 -27.67
N ARG A 580 2.26 18.40 -27.03
CA ARG A 580 1.45 18.88 -25.91
C ARG A 580 1.14 20.36 -26.10
N PHE A 581 -0.14 20.68 -26.34
CA PHE A 581 -0.62 22.06 -26.44
C PHE A 581 -0.85 22.63 -25.03
N LEU A 582 -0.85 23.96 -24.91
CA LEU A 582 -0.92 24.67 -23.63
C LEU A 582 -2.22 25.50 -23.55
N PRO A 583 -2.83 25.67 -22.36
CA PRO A 583 -3.96 26.57 -22.18
C PRO A 583 -3.63 27.98 -22.65
N ASN A 584 -4.65 28.77 -23.04
CA ASN A 584 -4.44 30.10 -23.64
C ASN A 584 -3.64 31.05 -22.72
N GLU A 585 -3.93 31.06 -21.43
CA GLU A 585 -3.23 31.87 -20.41
C GLU A 585 -1.77 31.43 -20.26
N VAL A 586 -1.50 30.12 -20.31
CA VAL A 586 -0.14 29.56 -20.24
C VAL A 586 0.63 29.84 -21.53
N SER A 587 -0.04 29.76 -22.68
CA SER A 587 0.48 30.15 -23.99
C SER A 587 0.88 31.64 -24.01
N GLN A 588 0.03 32.53 -23.49
CA GLN A 588 0.36 33.97 -23.36
C GLN A 588 1.54 34.20 -22.42
N VAL A 589 1.53 33.61 -21.22
CA VAL A 589 2.63 33.73 -20.26
C VAL A 589 3.96 33.23 -20.85
N LEU A 590 3.95 32.10 -21.57
CA LEU A 590 5.15 31.57 -22.23
C LEU A 590 5.61 32.47 -23.38
N ALA A 591 4.70 32.96 -24.22
CA ALA A 591 5.03 33.87 -25.31
C ALA A 591 5.62 35.20 -24.79
N GLN A 592 4.98 35.80 -23.79
CA GLN A 592 5.44 37.03 -23.15
C GLN A 592 6.78 36.83 -22.43
N TYR A 593 7.00 35.69 -21.76
CA TYR A 593 8.31 35.34 -21.21
C TYR A 593 9.38 35.26 -22.31
N LEU A 594 9.10 34.53 -23.40
CA LEU A 594 10.06 34.33 -24.49
C LEU A 594 10.39 35.62 -25.26
N ILE A 595 9.42 36.53 -25.43
CA ILE A 595 9.57 37.78 -26.20
C ILE A 595 10.13 38.94 -25.36
N TYR A 596 9.68 39.11 -24.11
CA TYR A 596 10.04 40.28 -23.29
C TYR A 596 11.06 39.95 -22.20
N ILE A 597 10.76 38.96 -21.34
CA ILE A 597 11.58 38.69 -20.15
C ILE A 597 12.90 38.01 -20.51
N ARG A 598 12.85 36.91 -21.27
CA ARG A 598 14.01 36.08 -21.58
C ARG A 598 15.12 36.88 -22.28
N PRO A 599 14.88 37.69 -23.33
CA PRO A 599 15.95 38.46 -23.97
C PRO A 599 16.63 39.45 -23.02
N PHE A 600 15.87 40.02 -22.07
CA PHE A 600 16.43 40.91 -21.04
C PHE A 600 17.23 40.15 -19.99
N GLY A 601 16.74 39.02 -19.48
CA GLY A 601 17.50 38.14 -18.58
C GLY A 601 18.84 37.71 -19.19
N ARG A 602 18.83 37.25 -20.45
CA ARG A 602 20.06 36.89 -21.18
C ARG A 602 21.00 38.07 -21.43
N ALA A 603 20.47 39.27 -21.65
CA ALA A 603 21.30 40.48 -21.76
C ALA A 603 21.93 40.92 -20.42
N LEU A 604 21.29 40.62 -19.28
CA LEU A 604 21.85 40.88 -17.94
C LEU A 604 22.97 39.90 -17.60
N ASP A 605 22.75 38.61 -17.82
CA ASP A 605 23.63 37.52 -17.36
C ASP A 605 24.62 36.99 -18.39
N GLN A 606 24.47 37.39 -19.66
CA GLN A 606 25.28 36.95 -20.81
C GLN A 606 25.29 35.43 -21.02
N ARG A 607 24.26 34.71 -20.54
CA ARG A 607 24.13 33.25 -20.66
C ARG A 607 23.44 32.86 -21.95
N GLU A 608 24.19 32.33 -22.90
CA GLU A 608 23.61 31.64 -24.05
C GLU A 608 23.18 30.22 -23.65
N SER A 609 21.92 29.89 -23.90
CA SER A 609 21.38 28.53 -23.71
C SER A 609 20.26 28.27 -24.69
N GLU A 610 20.31 27.11 -25.34
CA GLU A 610 19.25 26.59 -26.21
C GLU A 610 18.02 26.11 -25.40
N TYR A 611 18.20 25.79 -24.11
CA TYR A 611 17.16 25.25 -23.24
C TYR A 611 16.24 26.35 -22.66
N LEU A 612 15.00 25.96 -22.37
CA LEU A 612 14.07 26.76 -21.57
C LEU A 612 14.41 26.63 -20.07
N PHE A 613 14.71 25.41 -19.61
CA PHE A 613 15.04 25.09 -18.23
C PHE A 613 16.49 24.62 -18.14
N GLY A 614 17.41 25.56 -17.94
CA GLY A 614 18.84 25.24 -17.90
C GLY A 614 19.71 26.37 -17.38
N ASP A 615 20.96 26.04 -17.12
CA ASP A 615 22.04 26.99 -16.85
C ASP A 615 23.30 26.61 -17.66
N ASN A 616 24.45 27.19 -17.32
CA ASN A 616 25.71 26.97 -18.07
C ASN A 616 26.23 25.52 -17.98
N ARG A 617 25.66 24.68 -17.10
CA ARG A 617 25.95 23.24 -16.97
C ARG A 617 25.02 22.37 -17.82
N GLY A 618 24.03 22.97 -18.49
CA GLY A 618 23.06 22.28 -19.35
C GLY A 618 21.60 22.35 -18.84
N PRO A 619 20.73 21.43 -19.29
CA PRO A 619 19.34 21.39 -18.86
C PRO A 619 19.20 21.00 -17.38
N TRP A 620 18.15 21.50 -16.71
CA TRP A 620 17.82 21.10 -15.35
C TRP A 620 17.45 19.60 -15.30
N ALA A 621 17.88 18.92 -14.24
CA ALA A 621 17.67 17.49 -14.10
C ALA A 621 16.23 17.18 -13.66
N GLY A 622 15.88 15.89 -13.64
CA GLY A 622 14.58 15.43 -13.13
C GLY A 622 14.36 15.70 -11.63
N GLU A 623 15.41 16.08 -10.90
CA GLU A 623 15.35 16.38 -9.47
C GLU A 623 14.72 17.75 -9.20
N GLU A 624 15.12 18.81 -9.93
CA GLU A 624 14.50 20.14 -9.80
C GLU A 624 12.99 20.10 -10.02
N LEU A 625 12.52 19.33 -11.01
CA LEU A 625 11.09 19.10 -11.23
C LEU A 625 10.45 18.41 -10.03
N THR A 626 11.08 17.36 -9.52
CA THR A 626 10.56 16.56 -8.40
C THR A 626 10.45 17.38 -7.13
N GLN A 627 11.43 18.23 -6.83
CA GLN A 627 11.40 19.14 -5.68
C GLN A 627 10.33 20.23 -5.86
N ALA A 628 10.25 20.86 -7.04
CA ALA A 628 9.28 21.93 -7.32
C ALA A 628 7.83 21.42 -7.32
N LEU A 629 7.58 20.26 -7.94
CA LEU A 629 6.27 19.61 -7.98
C LEU A 629 5.85 19.08 -6.61
N SER A 630 6.76 18.50 -5.83
CA SER A 630 6.50 18.11 -4.44
C SER A 630 6.03 19.29 -3.59
N LYS A 631 6.66 20.46 -3.77
CA LYS A 631 6.30 21.69 -3.03
C LYS A 631 4.97 22.30 -3.52
N ALA A 632 4.66 22.19 -4.81
CA ALA A 632 3.38 22.65 -5.36
C ALA A 632 2.22 21.76 -4.88
N THR A 633 2.34 20.44 -5.03
CA THR A 633 1.32 19.47 -4.64
C THR A 633 1.10 19.43 -3.13
N SER A 634 2.16 19.53 -2.32
CA SER A 634 2.02 19.64 -0.86
C SER A 634 1.29 20.91 -0.41
N LYS A 635 1.32 22.00 -1.19
CA LYS A 635 0.59 23.24 -0.88
C LYS A 635 -0.86 23.19 -1.39
N GLY A 636 -1.06 22.78 -2.64
CA GLY A 636 -2.39 22.82 -3.29
C GLY A 636 -3.27 21.60 -3.01
N LEU A 637 -2.68 20.42 -2.84
CA LEU A 637 -3.41 19.15 -2.72
C LEU A 637 -3.37 18.56 -1.30
N GLY A 638 -2.58 19.15 -0.40
CA GLY A 638 -2.31 18.58 0.94
C GLY A 638 -1.42 17.32 0.94
N VAL A 639 -0.97 16.85 -0.23
CA VAL A 639 -0.17 15.62 -0.37
C VAL A 639 1.09 15.86 -1.20
N ARG A 640 2.21 15.25 -0.80
CA ARG A 640 3.52 15.47 -1.43
C ARG A 640 3.76 14.47 -2.56
N LEU A 641 3.51 14.88 -3.80
CA LEU A 641 3.67 14.01 -4.98
C LEU A 641 5.01 14.27 -5.70
N THR A 642 5.75 13.18 -5.96
CA THR A 642 6.89 13.19 -6.87
C THR A 642 6.43 13.21 -8.34
N VAL A 643 7.34 13.41 -9.30
CA VAL A 643 7.05 13.29 -10.74
C VAL A 643 6.48 11.92 -11.09
N GLN A 644 6.96 10.84 -10.45
CA GLN A 644 6.44 9.51 -10.69
C GLN A 644 5.01 9.36 -10.13
N SER A 645 4.77 9.84 -8.90
CA SER A 645 3.46 9.81 -8.25
C SER A 645 2.42 10.65 -9.01
N TRP A 646 2.79 11.87 -9.41
CA TRP A 646 1.92 12.76 -10.19
C TRP A 646 1.57 12.17 -11.56
N ARG A 647 2.54 11.57 -12.26
CA ARG A 647 2.27 10.94 -13.57
C ARG A 647 1.25 9.79 -13.43
N HIS A 648 1.37 8.97 -12.40
CA HIS A 648 0.36 7.95 -12.11
C HIS A 648 -1.02 8.55 -11.82
N VAL A 649 -1.08 9.61 -11.00
CA VAL A 649 -2.31 10.36 -10.73
C VAL A 649 -2.93 10.90 -12.03
N ALA A 650 -2.19 11.70 -12.81
CA ALA A 650 -2.71 12.34 -14.03
C ALA A 650 -3.18 11.34 -15.10
N ILE A 651 -2.51 10.19 -15.25
CA ILE A 651 -2.98 9.08 -16.11
C ILE A 651 -4.31 8.55 -15.59
N GLY A 652 -4.44 8.35 -14.28
CA GLY A 652 -5.71 7.98 -13.66
C GLY A 652 -6.82 9.01 -13.91
N ILE A 653 -6.50 10.31 -13.95
CA ILE A 653 -7.44 11.41 -14.26
C ILE A 653 -7.93 11.32 -15.71
N ALA A 654 -7.03 11.24 -16.70
CA ALA A 654 -7.44 11.16 -18.11
C ALA A 654 -8.22 9.86 -18.40
N VAL A 655 -7.79 8.72 -17.86
CA VAL A 655 -8.51 7.44 -18.01
C VAL A 655 -9.92 7.54 -17.40
N ARG A 656 -10.10 8.26 -16.29
CA ARG A 656 -11.39 8.34 -15.61
C ARG A 656 -12.37 9.31 -16.28
N HIS A 657 -11.92 10.50 -16.65
CA HIS A 657 -12.80 11.58 -17.08
C HIS A 657 -12.81 11.85 -18.58
N LEU A 658 -11.77 11.46 -19.32
CA LEU A 658 -11.66 11.78 -20.75
C LEU A 658 -11.84 10.54 -21.61
N LEU A 659 -11.22 9.41 -21.24
CA LEU A 659 -11.30 8.18 -22.04
C LEU A 659 -12.57 7.35 -21.81
N ARG A 660 -13.29 7.59 -20.70
CA ARG A 660 -14.60 7.00 -20.39
C ARG A 660 -15.76 7.88 -20.83
N ALA A 661 -15.66 9.21 -20.72
CA ALA A 661 -16.74 10.11 -21.13
C ALA A 661 -17.03 10.04 -22.64
N SER A 662 -16.01 9.79 -23.47
CA SER A 662 -16.19 9.54 -24.91
C SER A 662 -17.09 8.34 -25.23
N LYS A 663 -17.32 7.45 -24.27
CA LYS A 663 -18.12 6.21 -24.41
C LYS A 663 -19.60 6.40 -24.05
N THR A 664 -20.00 7.63 -23.76
CA THR A 664 -21.37 8.02 -23.39
C THR A 664 -22.04 8.87 -24.46
N TRP A 665 -21.33 9.22 -25.54
CA TRP A 665 -21.87 10.02 -26.65
C TRP A 665 -22.65 9.14 -27.65
N GLU A 666 -22.43 7.83 -27.65
CA GLU A 666 -23.09 6.82 -28.50
C GLU A 666 -24.60 6.58 -28.22
N LYS A 667 -25.29 7.43 -27.44
CA LYS A 667 -26.63 7.06 -26.87
C LYS A 667 -27.74 8.11 -26.84
N ASP A 668 -27.46 9.36 -27.19
CA ASP A 668 -28.46 10.44 -27.05
C ASP A 668 -29.11 10.87 -28.39
N ASP A 669 -28.72 10.29 -29.53
CA ASP A 669 -29.21 10.68 -30.88
C ASP A 669 -30.04 9.59 -31.63
N GLU A 670 -30.40 8.46 -31.00
CA GLU A 670 -31.29 7.43 -31.59
C GLU A 670 -32.75 7.52 -31.09
N GLU A 671 -33.46 8.60 -31.43
CA GLU A 671 -34.93 8.63 -31.51
C GLU A 671 -35.39 8.91 -32.95
N ASP A 672 -35.22 7.93 -33.86
CA ASP A 672 -36.13 7.72 -35.01
C ASP A 672 -35.92 6.31 -35.62
N GLU A 673 -36.96 5.47 -35.66
CA GLU A 673 -36.91 4.14 -36.28
C GLU A 673 -37.05 4.24 -37.82
N GLY A 674 -36.00 3.92 -38.59
CA GLY A 674 -36.11 3.87 -40.05
C GLY A 674 -34.90 3.32 -40.82
N GLU A 675 -35.03 2.08 -41.33
CA GLU A 675 -34.32 1.46 -42.47
C GLU A 675 -32.81 1.74 -42.72
N PHE A 676 -31.98 0.71 -42.53
CA PHE A 676 -30.66 0.45 -43.15
C PHE A 676 -29.88 1.65 -43.75
N ALA A 677 -28.86 2.12 -43.02
CA ALA A 677 -27.73 2.83 -43.60
C ALA A 677 -26.40 2.12 -43.26
N GLU A 678 -25.54 1.92 -44.26
CA GLU A 678 -24.12 1.62 -44.04
C GLU A 678 -23.40 2.93 -43.71
N GLY A 679 -22.83 3.04 -42.51
CA GLY A 679 -21.91 4.12 -42.16
C GLY A 679 -21.89 4.46 -40.68
N ASP A 680 -20.79 4.12 -40.00
CA ASP A 680 -20.20 4.88 -38.87
C ASP A 680 -18.76 4.41 -38.52
N ASP A 681 -17.98 4.01 -39.54
CA ASP A 681 -16.57 3.61 -39.38
C ASP A 681 -15.66 4.79 -38.95
N GLU A 682 -16.05 6.05 -39.19
CA GLU A 682 -15.23 7.23 -38.89
C GLU A 682 -15.24 7.61 -37.40
N GLU A 683 -16.39 7.59 -36.71
CA GLU A 683 -16.44 7.96 -35.28
C GLU A 683 -15.72 6.96 -34.39
N GLU A 684 -15.84 5.65 -34.65
CA GLU A 684 -15.10 4.63 -33.89
C GLU A 684 -13.58 4.77 -34.10
N LEU A 685 -13.15 5.19 -35.30
CA LEU A 685 -11.75 5.45 -35.63
C LEU A 685 -11.21 6.70 -34.91
N GLU A 686 -11.99 7.79 -34.84
CA GLU A 686 -11.62 9.00 -34.11
C GLU A 686 -11.52 8.75 -32.60
N GLN A 687 -12.49 8.06 -32.00
CA GLN A 687 -12.47 7.70 -30.58
C GLN A 687 -11.27 6.81 -30.20
N ASN A 688 -10.97 5.79 -31.04
CA ASN A 688 -9.82 4.92 -30.84
C ASN A 688 -8.50 5.71 -30.99
N THR A 689 -8.45 6.68 -31.91
CA THR A 689 -7.32 7.59 -32.07
C THR A 689 -7.12 8.47 -30.83
N PHE A 690 -8.17 9.12 -30.32
CA PHE A 690 -8.09 9.96 -29.11
C PHE A 690 -7.56 9.17 -27.88
N ARG A 691 -8.10 7.96 -27.64
CA ARG A 691 -7.62 7.05 -26.57
C ARG A 691 -6.14 6.71 -26.74
N HIS A 692 -5.73 6.34 -27.95
CA HIS A 692 -4.34 6.00 -28.26
C HIS A 692 -3.39 7.19 -28.03
N ILE A 693 -3.78 8.39 -28.44
CA ILE A 693 -2.99 9.62 -28.33
C ILE A 693 -2.80 10.06 -26.87
N MET A 694 -3.86 9.98 -26.05
CA MET A 694 -3.75 10.24 -24.60
C MET A 694 -2.78 9.31 -23.88
N VAL A 695 -2.86 8.00 -24.17
CA VAL A 695 -1.89 7.02 -23.62
C VAL A 695 -0.47 7.34 -24.09
N ARG A 696 -0.30 7.78 -25.35
CA ARG A 696 1.02 8.16 -25.89
C ARG A 696 1.57 9.45 -25.30
N GLN A 697 0.74 10.47 -25.02
CA GLN A 697 1.19 11.69 -24.33
C GLN A 697 1.81 11.41 -22.95
N SER A 698 1.36 10.37 -22.26
CA SER A 698 1.95 9.96 -20.98
C SER A 698 3.32 9.26 -21.11
N GLY A 699 3.74 8.86 -22.32
CA GLY A 699 4.99 8.14 -22.55
C GLY A 699 4.94 6.65 -22.16
N HIS A 700 3.83 5.96 -22.40
CA HIS A 700 3.78 4.49 -22.42
C HIS A 700 4.24 3.92 -23.78
N GLY A 701 4.69 2.66 -23.80
CA GLY A 701 5.35 2.06 -24.97
C GLY A 701 4.41 1.30 -25.90
N GLN A 702 4.74 1.28 -27.19
CA GLN A 702 3.95 0.71 -28.31
C GLN A 702 3.28 -0.65 -28.04
N ARG A 703 3.94 -1.59 -27.34
CA ARG A 703 3.37 -2.91 -26.98
C ARG A 703 2.15 -2.86 -26.07
N VAL A 704 2.00 -1.82 -25.23
CA VAL A 704 0.82 -1.64 -24.36
C VAL A 704 -0.32 -0.99 -25.13
N ALA A 705 -0.01 -0.14 -26.11
CA ALA A 705 -1.02 0.49 -26.96
C ALA A 705 -1.59 -0.50 -28.01
N GLN A 706 -0.72 -1.22 -28.73
CA GLN A 706 -1.10 -2.21 -29.73
C GLN A 706 -1.82 -3.44 -29.17
N ALA A 707 -1.66 -3.74 -27.88
CA ALA A 707 -2.36 -4.85 -27.23
C ALA A 707 -3.82 -4.55 -26.88
N HIS A 708 -4.27 -3.29 -27.01
CA HIS A 708 -5.61 -2.87 -26.59
C HIS A 708 -6.46 -2.22 -27.69
N TYR A 709 -5.88 -1.51 -28.69
CA TYR A 709 -6.66 -0.79 -29.70
C TYR A 709 -6.00 -0.90 -31.09
N ALA A 710 -6.79 -1.20 -32.12
CA ALA A 710 -6.32 -1.44 -33.48
C ALA A 710 -6.15 -0.12 -34.26
N VAL A 711 -4.91 0.37 -34.36
CA VAL A 711 -4.55 1.57 -35.13
C VAL A 711 -3.38 1.25 -36.04
N ASP A 712 -3.41 1.72 -37.29
CA ASP A 712 -2.34 1.50 -38.27
C ASP A 712 -0.97 2.03 -37.76
N GLY A 713 0.03 1.17 -37.82
CA GLY A 713 1.40 1.52 -37.45
C GLY A 713 2.02 2.60 -38.35
N ALA A 714 1.58 2.75 -39.60
CA ALA A 714 2.12 3.77 -40.51
C ALA A 714 1.73 5.19 -40.09
N PHE A 715 0.47 5.41 -39.72
CA PHE A 715 -0.05 6.68 -39.16
C PHE A 715 0.77 7.11 -37.93
N LEU A 716 1.06 6.16 -37.04
CA LEU A 716 1.71 6.43 -35.76
C LEU A 716 3.19 6.79 -35.85
N HIS A 717 3.86 6.62 -37.00
CA HIS A 717 5.30 6.85 -37.14
C HIS A 717 5.67 8.13 -37.91
N ARG A 718 4.71 8.88 -38.45
CA ARG A 718 4.95 10.18 -39.12
C ARG A 718 4.23 11.30 -38.38
N LEU A 719 4.93 12.38 -38.05
CA LEU A 719 4.33 13.59 -37.48
C LEU A 719 3.64 14.41 -38.59
N GLY A 720 2.54 13.87 -39.11
CA GLY A 720 1.66 14.53 -40.08
C GLY A 720 0.66 15.48 -39.42
N PRO A 721 -0.07 16.30 -40.21
CA PRO A 721 -1.07 17.24 -39.70
C PRO A 721 -2.16 16.56 -38.84
N GLU A 722 -2.72 15.44 -39.31
CA GLU A 722 -3.73 14.64 -38.60
C GLU A 722 -3.27 14.27 -37.18
N LEU A 723 -2.03 13.78 -37.05
CA LEU A 723 -1.46 13.39 -35.75
C LEU A 723 -1.24 14.59 -34.83
N ILE A 724 -0.97 15.79 -35.38
CA ILE A 724 -0.84 17.03 -34.61
C ILE A 724 -2.21 17.48 -34.10
N THR A 725 -3.25 17.47 -34.95
CA THR A 725 -4.63 17.79 -34.56
C THR A 725 -5.16 16.83 -33.49
N ALA A 726 -4.85 15.54 -33.57
CA ALA A 726 -5.23 14.59 -32.51
C ALA A 726 -4.52 14.88 -31.17
N TYR A 727 -3.26 15.34 -31.19
CA TYR A 727 -2.56 15.82 -29.98
C TYR A 727 -3.14 17.14 -29.45
N GLU A 728 -3.64 18.01 -30.33
CA GLU A 728 -4.33 19.26 -29.98
C GLU A 728 -5.64 18.98 -29.23
N GLN A 729 -6.51 18.16 -29.81
CA GLN A 729 -7.76 17.70 -29.19
C GLN A 729 -7.52 17.04 -27.82
N ALA A 730 -6.52 16.15 -27.71
CA ALA A 730 -6.16 15.50 -26.44
C ALA A 730 -5.71 16.49 -25.35
N SER A 731 -4.95 17.53 -25.72
CA SER A 731 -4.57 18.60 -24.79
C SER A 731 -5.76 19.52 -24.44
N VAL A 732 -6.60 19.90 -25.42
CA VAL A 732 -7.80 20.74 -25.18
C VAL A 732 -8.77 20.07 -24.21
N ALA A 733 -9.09 18.79 -24.40
CA ALA A 733 -9.95 18.03 -23.48
C ALA A 733 -9.35 17.96 -22.04
N TRP A 734 -8.02 17.94 -21.90
CA TRP A 734 -7.35 18.05 -20.61
C TRP A 734 -7.48 19.46 -20.00
N HIS A 735 -7.43 20.51 -20.81
CA HIS A 735 -7.64 21.89 -20.35
C HIS A 735 -9.07 22.10 -19.85
N GLU A 736 -10.08 21.59 -20.57
CA GLU A 736 -11.49 21.64 -20.19
C GLU A 736 -11.74 20.95 -18.85
N LEU A 737 -11.21 19.74 -18.66
CA LEU A 737 -11.33 19.01 -17.39
C LEU A 737 -10.75 19.78 -16.20
N LEU A 738 -9.66 20.51 -16.44
CA LEU A 738 -8.99 21.35 -15.45
C LEU A 738 -9.67 22.72 -15.23
N GLY A 739 -10.74 23.05 -15.96
CA GLY A 739 -11.40 24.36 -15.88
C GLY A 739 -10.63 25.50 -16.57
N LEU A 740 -9.69 25.17 -17.46
CA LEU A 740 -8.76 26.11 -18.10
C LEU A 740 -9.15 26.52 -19.54
N ALA A 741 -10.35 26.15 -19.98
CA ALA A 741 -10.91 26.56 -21.28
C ALA A 741 -11.86 27.76 -21.12
N GLN A 742 -11.79 28.73 -22.03
CA GLN A 742 -12.74 29.86 -22.08
C GLN A 742 -13.83 29.63 -23.12
N ALA A 743 -15.05 30.07 -22.81
CA ALA A 743 -16.15 30.13 -23.77
C ALA A 743 -15.84 31.11 -24.91
N GLU A 744 -15.99 30.68 -26.16
CA GLU A 744 -15.57 31.48 -27.32
C GLU A 744 -16.34 32.80 -27.48
N GLY A 745 -15.58 33.88 -27.69
CA GLY A 745 -16.11 35.14 -28.19
C GLY A 745 -16.46 35.04 -29.68
N LYS A 746 -17.68 35.48 -30.04
CA LYS A 746 -18.28 35.38 -31.38
C LYS A 746 -17.36 35.89 -32.52
N GLY A 747 -16.67 34.97 -33.21
CA GLY A 747 -16.00 35.20 -34.49
C GLY A 747 -16.70 34.45 -35.63
N LYS A 748 -17.20 35.17 -36.66
CA LYS A 748 -18.02 34.57 -37.72
C LYS A 748 -17.18 33.85 -38.79
N HIS A 749 -16.97 32.54 -38.64
CA HIS A 749 -17.01 31.55 -39.74
C HIS A 749 -17.20 30.16 -39.12
N GLY A 750 -18.43 29.64 -39.17
CA GLY A 750 -18.81 28.48 -38.37
C GLY A 750 -18.61 27.12 -39.03
N ARG A 751 -18.33 26.12 -38.19
CA ARG A 751 -19.10 24.87 -38.16
C ARG A 751 -19.76 24.74 -36.79
N GLN A 752 -20.90 24.05 -36.72
CA GLN A 752 -21.87 24.22 -35.64
C GLN A 752 -21.43 23.53 -34.34
N ALA A 753 -21.05 24.33 -33.34
CA ALA A 753 -20.95 23.91 -31.94
C ALA A 753 -21.65 24.96 -31.06
N SER A 754 -22.99 24.95 -31.00
CA SER A 754 -23.74 25.76 -30.00
C SER A 754 -25.22 25.38 -29.85
N GLN A 755 -25.53 24.59 -28.82
CA GLN A 755 -26.64 24.75 -27.86
C GLN A 755 -26.70 23.50 -26.96
N GLN A 756 -26.95 23.54 -25.64
CA GLN A 756 -26.71 24.61 -24.66
C GLN A 756 -26.78 23.97 -23.25
N LEU A 757 -25.70 24.02 -22.46
CA LEU A 757 -25.75 23.62 -21.03
C LEU A 757 -26.16 24.81 -20.16
N THR A 758 -27.26 24.72 -19.42
CA THR A 758 -27.47 25.36 -18.09
C THR A 758 -28.78 24.85 -17.44
N PRO A 759 -28.95 24.93 -16.10
CA PRO A 759 -29.76 23.95 -15.37
C PRO A 759 -31.20 24.37 -15.06
N VAL A 760 -32.11 23.38 -15.02
CA VAL A 760 -33.47 23.52 -14.50
C VAL A 760 -33.67 22.53 -13.35
N GLY A 761 -33.92 23.04 -12.14
CA GLY A 761 -34.23 22.20 -10.98
C GLY A 761 -35.70 21.75 -10.98
N ILE A 762 -35.94 20.44 -10.82
CA ILE A 762 -37.29 19.88 -10.62
C ILE A 762 -37.31 19.02 -9.34
N LYS A 763 -38.40 19.13 -8.59
CA LYS A 763 -38.59 18.53 -7.26
C LYS A 763 -38.60 17.00 -7.31
N ARG A 764 -38.02 16.36 -6.30
CA ARG A 764 -38.26 14.93 -5.99
C ARG A 764 -39.72 14.73 -5.59
N GLU A 765 -40.50 14.03 -6.40
CA GLU A 765 -41.68 13.30 -5.92
C GLU A 765 -41.32 11.87 -5.54
N ARG A 766 -41.79 11.42 -4.36
CA ARG A 766 -41.78 10.00 -3.98
C ARG A 766 -42.94 9.29 -4.67
N ARG A 767 -42.66 8.17 -5.34
CA ARG A 767 -43.65 7.10 -5.54
C ARG A 767 -43.08 5.76 -5.09
N GLU A 768 -43.64 5.21 -4.02
CA GLU A 768 -43.41 3.84 -3.59
C GLU A 768 -44.22 2.88 -4.48
N SER A 769 -43.73 1.64 -4.68
CA SER A 769 -44.63 0.50 -4.93
C SER A 769 -44.25 -0.68 -4.03
N LYS A 770 -45.01 -0.86 -2.94
CA LYS A 770 -44.72 -1.84 -1.88
C LYS A 770 -45.03 -3.31 -2.22
N HIS A 771 -45.52 -3.60 -3.43
CA HIS A 771 -46.06 -4.93 -3.78
C HIS A 771 -45.06 -5.86 -4.50
N GLY A 772 -44.08 -5.35 -5.25
CA GLY A 772 -43.09 -6.19 -5.95
C GLY A 772 -41.98 -6.80 -5.08
N VAL A 773 -41.88 -6.37 -3.81
CA VAL A 773 -40.72 -6.64 -2.93
C VAL A 773 -40.74 -8.06 -2.36
N LYS A 774 -41.90 -8.54 -1.91
CA LYS A 774 -42.02 -9.85 -1.23
C LYS A 774 -41.81 -11.05 -2.14
N ALA A 775 -42.06 -10.92 -3.44
CA ALA A 775 -41.91 -12.01 -4.40
C ALA A 775 -40.43 -12.42 -4.56
N LYS A 776 -39.56 -11.45 -4.90
CA LYS A 776 -38.12 -11.71 -5.17
C LYS A 776 -37.41 -12.41 -4.01
N ALA A 777 -37.68 -12.04 -2.77
CA ALA A 777 -37.04 -12.64 -1.59
C ALA A 777 -37.42 -14.12 -1.37
N LEU A 778 -38.62 -14.55 -1.79
CA LEU A 778 -39.02 -15.96 -1.75
C LEU A 778 -38.46 -16.75 -2.94
N ASP A 779 -38.34 -16.12 -4.11
CA ASP A 779 -37.87 -16.78 -5.33
C ASP A 779 -36.39 -17.21 -5.21
N GLY A 780 -35.52 -16.37 -4.63
CA GLY A 780 -34.12 -16.74 -4.36
C GLY A 780 -33.99 -17.95 -3.42
N LEU A 781 -34.83 -18.02 -2.38
CA LEU A 781 -34.87 -19.15 -1.45
C LEU A 781 -35.37 -20.44 -2.14
N ARG A 782 -36.39 -20.32 -2.99
CA ARG A 782 -36.98 -21.43 -3.75
C ARG A 782 -36.06 -21.98 -4.84
N ARG A 783 -35.15 -21.17 -5.40
CA ARG A 783 -34.11 -21.65 -6.31
C ARG A 783 -33.09 -22.56 -5.61
N ILE A 784 -32.76 -22.27 -4.35
CA ILE A 784 -31.79 -23.04 -3.54
C ILE A 784 -32.40 -24.32 -2.94
N TYR A 785 -33.65 -24.28 -2.46
CA TYR A 785 -34.26 -25.40 -1.73
C TYR A 785 -35.58 -25.94 -2.34
N GLY A 786 -35.92 -25.53 -3.56
CA GLY A 786 -37.11 -25.98 -4.29
C GLY A 786 -38.38 -25.14 -4.04
N PRO A 787 -39.43 -25.31 -4.86
CA PRO A 787 -40.59 -24.41 -4.91
C PRO A 787 -41.44 -24.35 -3.62
N GLN A 788 -41.34 -25.37 -2.76
CA GLN A 788 -42.02 -25.42 -1.46
C GLN A 788 -41.20 -24.78 -0.32
N ALA A 789 -40.00 -24.27 -0.59
CA ALA A 789 -39.16 -23.64 0.42
C ALA A 789 -39.82 -22.39 1.01
N GLN A 790 -39.78 -22.31 2.34
CA GLN A 790 -40.16 -21.17 3.16
C GLN A 790 -39.00 -20.85 4.12
N PRO A 791 -38.87 -19.62 4.64
CA PRO A 791 -37.82 -19.29 5.60
C PRO A 791 -37.99 -20.08 6.92
N ARG A 792 -36.98 -20.01 7.81
CA ARG A 792 -36.92 -20.73 9.11
C ARG A 792 -37.10 -19.85 10.36
N SER A 793 -37.20 -18.55 10.16
CA SER A 793 -37.46 -17.47 11.13
C SER A 793 -37.70 -16.21 10.28
N GLU A 794 -38.46 -15.18 10.67
CA GLU A 794 -38.41 -13.91 9.92
C GLU A 794 -37.18 -13.10 10.31
N GLY A 795 -36.37 -13.64 11.24
CA GLY A 795 -34.95 -13.39 11.26
C GLY A 795 -34.40 -13.65 9.86
N GLN A 796 -34.63 -14.84 9.33
CA GLN A 796 -34.34 -15.22 7.95
C GLN A 796 -35.26 -14.53 6.92
N ALA A 797 -36.59 -14.49 7.06
CA ALA A 797 -37.50 -13.92 6.06
C ALA A 797 -37.33 -12.40 5.86
N ALA A 798 -37.13 -11.63 6.93
CA ALA A 798 -36.86 -10.19 6.83
C ALA A 798 -35.39 -9.90 6.55
N ALA A 799 -34.45 -10.76 6.96
CA ALA A 799 -33.08 -10.68 6.43
C ALA A 799 -33.03 -10.96 4.94
N LEU A 800 -33.79 -11.94 4.43
CA LEU A 800 -33.96 -12.24 3.00
C LEU A 800 -34.52 -11.01 2.27
N GLN A 801 -35.60 -10.39 2.80
CA GLN A 801 -36.12 -9.14 2.24
C GLN A 801 -35.06 -8.02 2.26
N LEU A 802 -34.31 -7.87 3.35
CA LEU A 802 -33.26 -6.87 3.47
C LEU A 802 -32.11 -7.13 2.49
N VAL A 803 -31.65 -8.35 2.28
CA VAL A 803 -30.51 -8.63 1.38
C VAL A 803 -30.88 -8.65 -0.10
N HIS A 804 -32.16 -8.89 -0.43
CA HIS A 804 -32.68 -8.78 -1.80
C HIS A 804 -33.13 -7.35 -2.18
N GLN A 805 -33.29 -6.44 -1.21
CA GLN A 805 -33.39 -4.99 -1.44
C GLN A 805 -32.46 -4.24 -0.47
N PRO A 806 -31.15 -4.40 -0.61
CA PRO A 806 -30.23 -3.94 0.41
C PRO A 806 -30.08 -2.41 0.38
N PRO A 807 -30.10 -1.74 1.54
CA PRO A 807 -29.46 -0.46 1.66
C PRO A 807 -27.97 -0.63 1.34
N VAL A 808 -27.28 0.46 0.99
CA VAL A 808 -25.85 0.44 0.63
C VAL A 808 -24.99 -0.28 1.69
N THR A 809 -25.40 -0.30 2.96
CA THR A 809 -24.74 -1.07 4.02
C THR A 809 -25.74 -1.50 5.11
N SER A 810 -25.63 -2.74 5.60
CA SER A 810 -26.44 -3.29 6.69
C SER A 810 -25.64 -4.18 7.66
N ILE A 811 -26.12 -4.31 8.89
CA ILE A 811 -25.62 -5.24 9.92
C ILE A 811 -26.76 -6.20 10.26
N ILE A 812 -26.55 -7.51 10.18
CA ILE A 812 -27.56 -8.52 10.51
C ILE A 812 -27.00 -9.42 11.61
N VAL A 813 -27.63 -9.38 12.79
CA VAL A 813 -27.31 -10.30 13.89
C VAL A 813 -28.39 -11.38 13.91
N LEU A 814 -28.04 -12.66 13.79
CA LEU A 814 -29.00 -13.77 13.82
C LEU A 814 -28.43 -14.94 14.63
N PRO A 815 -29.26 -15.71 15.37
CA PRO A 815 -28.78 -16.82 16.20
C PRO A 815 -27.93 -17.83 15.42
N THR A 816 -27.00 -18.48 16.09
CA THR A 816 -26.28 -19.64 15.51
C THR A 816 -27.30 -20.68 15.05
N SER A 817 -27.05 -21.34 13.90
CA SER A 817 -27.96 -22.28 13.21
C SER A 817 -29.28 -21.71 12.62
N SER A 818 -29.54 -20.39 12.72
CA SER A 818 -30.66 -19.72 12.03
C SER A 818 -30.62 -19.75 10.49
N GLY A 819 -29.53 -20.25 9.91
CA GLY A 819 -29.32 -20.31 8.47
C GLY A 819 -28.81 -19.01 7.84
N LYS A 820 -27.97 -18.23 8.54
CA LYS A 820 -27.29 -17.03 7.99
C LYS A 820 -26.74 -17.24 6.56
N SER A 821 -26.17 -18.41 6.26
CA SER A 821 -25.64 -18.72 4.93
C SER A 821 -26.68 -18.72 3.80
N VAL A 822 -27.97 -18.93 4.10
CA VAL A 822 -29.00 -18.88 3.05
C VAL A 822 -29.13 -17.47 2.47
N LEU A 823 -28.76 -16.43 3.22
CA LEU A 823 -28.88 -15.04 2.78
C LEU A 823 -27.97 -14.79 1.57
N PHE A 824 -26.71 -15.23 1.64
CA PHE A 824 -25.80 -15.09 0.51
C PHE A 824 -26.05 -16.14 -0.60
N PHE A 825 -26.51 -17.35 -0.26
CA PHE A 825 -26.92 -18.33 -1.26
C PHE A 825 -28.15 -17.87 -2.07
N SER A 826 -29.16 -17.26 -1.43
CA SER A 826 -30.38 -16.82 -2.12
C SER A 826 -30.11 -15.64 -3.05
N VAL A 827 -29.26 -14.70 -2.66
CA VAL A 827 -28.81 -13.61 -3.54
C VAL A 827 -28.01 -14.18 -4.71
N ALA A 828 -27.09 -15.12 -4.47
CA ALA A 828 -26.32 -15.78 -5.53
C ALA A 828 -27.21 -16.54 -6.54
N ALA A 829 -28.27 -17.22 -6.08
CA ALA A 829 -29.22 -17.91 -6.96
C ALA A 829 -30.07 -16.96 -7.84
N MET A 830 -30.13 -15.68 -7.49
CA MET A 830 -30.78 -14.64 -8.30
C MET A 830 -29.80 -13.85 -9.16
N ALA A 831 -28.54 -13.77 -8.73
CA ALA A 831 -27.41 -13.16 -9.41
C ALA A 831 -26.89 -14.07 -10.54
N VAL A 832 -27.71 -14.32 -11.58
CA VAL A 832 -27.36 -15.26 -12.66
C VAL A 832 -26.08 -14.83 -13.39
N ASP A 833 -26.00 -13.53 -13.73
CA ASP A 833 -24.87 -12.91 -14.43
C ASP A 833 -24.02 -12.02 -13.49
N GLN A 834 -24.02 -12.32 -12.19
CA GLN A 834 -23.30 -11.55 -11.19
C GLN A 834 -22.70 -12.43 -10.07
N THR A 835 -21.51 -12.09 -9.62
CA THR A 835 -20.83 -12.64 -8.44
C THR A 835 -21.42 -12.07 -7.16
N VAL A 836 -21.80 -12.94 -6.22
CA VAL A 836 -21.92 -12.61 -4.79
C VAL A 836 -20.62 -13.00 -4.10
N ILE A 837 -20.09 -12.11 -3.27
CA ILE A 837 -18.85 -12.35 -2.53
C ILE A 837 -19.15 -12.59 -1.05
N VAL A 838 -18.56 -13.62 -0.46
CA VAL A 838 -18.69 -13.94 0.97
C VAL A 838 -17.32 -13.97 1.61
N VAL A 839 -17.03 -12.96 2.43
CA VAL A 839 -15.86 -12.93 3.30
C VAL A 839 -16.17 -13.74 4.55
N VAL A 840 -15.32 -14.72 4.88
CA VAL A 840 -15.41 -15.48 6.13
C VAL A 840 -14.11 -15.43 6.93
N PRO A 841 -14.15 -15.28 8.25
CA PRO A 841 -12.94 -15.01 9.02
C PRO A 841 -12.04 -16.21 9.25
N PHE A 842 -12.50 -17.44 9.01
CA PHE A 842 -11.72 -18.65 9.23
C PHE A 842 -11.61 -19.43 7.92
N THR A 843 -10.41 -19.86 7.55
CA THR A 843 -10.16 -20.61 6.29
C THR A 843 -10.95 -21.93 6.28
N ALA A 844 -11.06 -22.62 7.41
CA ALA A 844 -11.88 -23.81 7.58
C ALA A 844 -13.40 -23.62 7.34
N LEU A 845 -13.89 -22.38 7.20
CA LEU A 845 -15.26 -22.09 6.75
C LEU A 845 -15.40 -21.99 5.24
N VAL A 846 -14.31 -21.72 4.52
CA VAL A 846 -14.34 -21.47 3.07
C VAL A 846 -14.76 -22.75 2.34
N GLU A 847 -14.05 -23.85 2.58
CA GLU A 847 -14.33 -25.17 2.00
C GLU A 847 -15.78 -25.63 2.25
N ASP A 848 -16.28 -25.53 3.48
CA ASP A 848 -17.65 -25.92 3.85
C ASP A 848 -18.72 -25.05 3.15
N ILE A 849 -18.50 -23.74 3.04
CA ILE A 849 -19.44 -22.85 2.33
C ILE A 849 -19.42 -23.14 0.82
N VAL A 850 -18.25 -23.39 0.24
CA VAL A 850 -18.12 -23.75 -1.18
C VAL A 850 -18.81 -25.07 -1.49
N ALA A 851 -18.55 -26.11 -0.71
CA ALA A 851 -19.19 -27.41 -0.84
C ALA A 851 -20.73 -27.31 -0.72
N ARG A 852 -21.23 -26.52 0.24
CA ARG A 852 -22.68 -26.27 0.40
C ARG A 852 -23.28 -25.43 -0.73
N GLY A 853 -22.53 -24.48 -1.29
CA GLY A 853 -22.96 -23.71 -2.46
C GLY A 853 -23.08 -24.57 -3.72
N GLN A 854 -22.08 -25.41 -3.97
CA GLN A 854 -22.07 -26.36 -5.09
C GLN A 854 -23.18 -27.42 -4.96
N ALA A 855 -23.40 -27.96 -3.76
CA ALA A 855 -24.49 -28.89 -3.49
C ALA A 855 -25.89 -28.25 -3.66
N ALA A 856 -25.99 -26.92 -3.55
CA ALA A 856 -27.19 -26.14 -3.84
C ALA A 856 -27.33 -25.73 -5.32
N GLY A 857 -26.46 -26.23 -6.21
CA GLY A 857 -26.50 -25.95 -7.64
C GLY A 857 -25.95 -24.58 -8.06
N LEU A 858 -25.27 -23.85 -7.18
CA LEU A 858 -24.60 -22.60 -7.53
C LEU A 858 -23.23 -22.87 -8.16
N HIS A 859 -22.84 -22.07 -9.15
CA HIS A 859 -21.45 -21.99 -9.56
C HIS A 859 -20.64 -21.26 -8.47
N CYS A 860 -20.14 -22.03 -7.50
CA CYS A 860 -19.44 -21.52 -6.33
C CYS A 860 -17.97 -21.97 -6.33
N LYS A 861 -17.06 -21.04 -6.01
CA LYS A 861 -15.62 -21.30 -5.88
C LYS A 861 -15.05 -20.61 -4.64
N GLU A 862 -13.99 -21.20 -4.09
CA GLU A 862 -13.08 -20.50 -3.20
C GLU A 862 -12.24 -19.50 -4.01
N TRP A 863 -12.09 -18.29 -3.47
CA TRP A 863 -11.10 -17.35 -3.95
C TRP A 863 -9.72 -17.78 -3.48
N SER A 864 -8.87 -18.17 -4.43
CA SER A 864 -7.44 -18.35 -4.21
C SER A 864 -6.68 -17.72 -5.36
N TYR A 865 -5.65 -16.95 -5.01
CA TYR A 865 -4.74 -16.33 -5.97
C TYR A 865 -4.10 -17.34 -6.94
N SER A 866 -3.97 -18.62 -6.57
CA SER A 866 -3.46 -19.68 -7.45
C SER A 866 -4.39 -20.03 -8.62
N ASN A 867 -5.70 -19.76 -8.49
CA ASN A 867 -6.71 -20.19 -9.47
C ASN A 867 -7.03 -19.12 -10.52
N HIS A 868 -6.37 -17.95 -10.48
CA HIS A 868 -6.63 -16.79 -11.33
C HIS A 868 -6.56 -17.04 -12.85
N TYR A 869 -5.88 -18.11 -13.28
CA TYR A 869 -5.60 -18.40 -14.69
C TYR A 869 -6.51 -19.47 -15.32
N SER A 870 -7.53 -19.99 -14.62
CA SER A 870 -8.30 -21.15 -15.09
C SER A 870 -9.82 -21.08 -14.90
N SER A 871 -10.49 -20.06 -15.46
CA SER A 871 -11.81 -20.18 -16.11
C SER A 871 -12.30 -18.84 -16.64
N GLN A 872 -12.83 -18.78 -17.87
CA GLN A 872 -13.55 -17.61 -18.40
C GLN A 872 -15.01 -17.50 -17.91
N GLU A 873 -15.45 -18.42 -17.04
CA GLU A 873 -16.82 -18.51 -16.54
C GLU A 873 -17.03 -17.70 -15.26
N LEU A 874 -18.08 -16.87 -15.24
CA LEU A 874 -18.46 -16.05 -14.10
C LEU A 874 -18.96 -16.93 -12.93
N VAL A 875 -18.40 -16.68 -11.73
CA VAL A 875 -18.72 -17.41 -10.50
C VAL A 875 -19.87 -16.71 -9.79
N GLN A 876 -20.98 -17.41 -9.55
CA GLN A 876 -22.16 -16.84 -8.87
C GLN A 876 -21.92 -16.59 -7.38
N LEU A 877 -21.07 -17.42 -6.74
CA LEU A 877 -20.72 -17.27 -5.33
C LEU A 877 -19.22 -17.47 -5.11
N LEU A 878 -18.51 -16.41 -4.78
CA LEU A 878 -17.08 -16.40 -4.51
C LEU A 878 -16.83 -16.26 -3.00
N VAL A 879 -16.22 -17.29 -2.39
CA VAL A 879 -15.99 -17.34 -0.94
C VAL A 879 -14.52 -17.08 -0.66
N VAL A 880 -14.21 -16.17 0.26
CA VAL A 880 -12.82 -15.77 0.57
C VAL A 880 -12.57 -15.75 2.08
N SER A 881 -11.35 -16.06 2.52
CA SER A 881 -10.97 -15.85 3.92
C SER A 881 -10.70 -14.37 4.23
N ALA A 882 -10.98 -13.89 5.45
CA ALA A 882 -10.79 -12.48 5.81
C ALA A 882 -9.36 -11.95 5.59
N ASP A 883 -8.33 -12.76 5.85
CA ASP A 883 -6.92 -12.38 5.65
C ASP A 883 -6.56 -12.18 4.17
N GLN A 884 -7.25 -12.90 3.28
CA GLN A 884 -7.19 -12.73 1.83
C GLN A 884 -8.10 -11.59 1.38
N ALA A 885 -9.25 -11.39 2.03
CA ALA A 885 -10.24 -10.39 1.65
C ALA A 885 -9.75 -8.94 1.85
N VAL A 886 -8.73 -8.74 2.69
CA VAL A 886 -8.02 -7.46 2.86
C VAL A 886 -6.77 -7.33 1.98
N SER A 887 -6.41 -8.39 1.23
CA SER A 887 -5.27 -8.38 0.32
C SER A 887 -5.53 -7.50 -0.90
N GLY A 888 -4.46 -6.89 -1.43
CA GLY A 888 -4.56 -6.06 -2.63
C GLY A 888 -5.02 -6.84 -3.86
N GLN A 889 -4.73 -8.14 -3.93
CA GLN A 889 -5.09 -9.02 -5.05
C GLN A 889 -6.60 -9.33 -5.05
N PHE A 890 -7.16 -9.79 -3.93
CA PHE A 890 -8.60 -10.00 -3.84
C PHE A 890 -9.38 -8.70 -4.01
N LEU A 891 -8.95 -7.61 -3.36
CA LEU A 891 -9.62 -6.32 -3.50
C LEU A 891 -9.57 -5.83 -4.95
N HIS A 892 -8.52 -6.18 -5.71
CA HIS A 892 -8.44 -5.89 -7.14
C HIS A 892 -9.45 -6.74 -7.97
N GLU A 893 -9.54 -8.06 -7.75
CA GLU A 893 -10.51 -8.92 -8.43
C GLU A 893 -11.96 -8.56 -8.09
N ALA A 894 -12.26 -8.39 -6.80
CA ALA A 894 -13.56 -7.94 -6.31
C ALA A 894 -13.95 -6.57 -6.87
N LYS A 895 -12.97 -5.67 -7.05
CA LYS A 895 -13.18 -4.39 -7.73
C LYS A 895 -13.41 -4.56 -9.24
N GLY A 896 -12.78 -5.56 -9.86
CA GLY A 896 -13.09 -5.98 -11.23
C GLY A 896 -14.56 -6.36 -11.38
N TYR A 897 -15.08 -7.24 -10.52
CA TYR A 897 -16.51 -7.58 -10.52
C TYR A 897 -17.39 -6.34 -10.32
N GLU A 898 -17.08 -5.45 -9.37
CA GLU A 898 -17.86 -4.20 -9.18
C GLU A 898 -17.86 -3.30 -10.41
N LEU A 899 -16.69 -3.04 -11.00
CA LEU A 899 -16.54 -2.11 -12.12
C LEU A 899 -17.19 -2.63 -13.40
N ASN A 900 -17.33 -3.95 -13.54
CA ASN A 900 -18.02 -4.60 -14.64
C ASN A 900 -19.55 -4.68 -14.41
N GLY A 901 -20.08 -4.18 -13.30
CA GLY A 901 -21.48 -4.40 -12.90
C GLY A 901 -21.79 -5.85 -12.50
N GLN A 902 -20.76 -6.68 -12.34
CA GLN A 902 -20.83 -8.09 -12.02
C GLN A 902 -20.82 -8.38 -10.50
N LEU A 903 -20.55 -7.42 -9.61
CA LEU A 903 -20.63 -7.64 -8.16
C LEU A 903 -22.04 -7.32 -7.63
N ALA A 904 -22.84 -8.35 -7.36
CA ALA A 904 -24.20 -8.19 -6.83
C ALA A 904 -24.21 -7.71 -5.37
N HIS A 905 -23.41 -8.35 -4.51
CA HIS A 905 -23.44 -8.14 -3.06
C HIS A 905 -22.16 -8.65 -2.41
N MET A 906 -21.66 -7.97 -1.38
CA MET A 906 -20.64 -8.48 -0.46
C MET A 906 -21.22 -8.77 0.92
N PHE A 907 -21.05 -10.01 1.38
CA PHE A 907 -21.33 -10.43 2.75
C PHE A 907 -20.02 -10.58 3.51
N PHE A 908 -20.03 -10.22 4.79
CA PHE A 908 -18.95 -10.54 5.71
C PHE A 908 -19.52 -11.30 6.91
N ASP A 909 -19.29 -12.62 6.97
CA ASP A 909 -19.79 -13.47 8.07
C ASP A 909 -18.91 -13.39 9.32
N GLU A 910 -19.53 -13.69 10.46
CA GLU A 910 -19.01 -13.46 11.82
C GLU A 910 -18.26 -12.13 11.99
N CYS A 911 -18.85 -11.03 11.49
CA CYS A 911 -18.20 -9.73 11.36
C CYS A 911 -17.64 -9.10 12.65
N HIS A 912 -18.09 -9.55 13.83
CA HIS A 912 -17.60 -9.11 15.14
C HIS A 912 -16.09 -9.33 15.35
N VAL A 913 -15.52 -10.35 14.68
CA VAL A 913 -14.08 -10.63 14.69
C VAL A 913 -13.20 -9.48 14.18
N ALA A 914 -13.77 -8.54 13.39
CA ALA A 914 -13.09 -7.32 12.95
C ALA A 914 -12.66 -6.40 14.11
N PHE A 915 -13.08 -6.70 15.34
CA PHE A 915 -12.52 -6.12 16.55
C PHE A 915 -12.24 -7.15 17.65
N THR A 916 -13.11 -8.17 17.87
CA THR A 916 -12.93 -9.13 18.99
C THR A 916 -11.68 -9.99 18.88
N ASP A 917 -11.24 -10.31 17.66
CA ASP A 917 -10.16 -11.27 17.41
C ASP A 917 -8.89 -10.55 16.89
N THR A 918 -8.90 -9.22 16.84
CA THR A 918 -7.83 -8.39 16.23
C THR A 918 -6.52 -8.36 17.01
N SER A 919 -6.51 -8.80 18.27
CA SER A 919 -5.29 -9.02 19.05
C SER A 919 -4.60 -10.34 18.69
N TYR A 920 -5.33 -11.31 18.14
CA TYR A 920 -4.81 -12.60 17.70
C TYR A 920 -4.59 -12.66 16.18
N ARG A 921 -5.33 -11.85 15.41
CA ARG A 921 -5.29 -11.85 13.94
C ARG A 921 -5.37 -10.44 13.41
N GLU A 922 -4.23 -9.76 13.38
CA GLU A 922 -4.15 -8.32 13.14
C GLU A 922 -4.76 -7.87 11.80
N ARG A 923 -4.70 -8.70 10.74
CA ARG A 923 -5.33 -8.44 9.44
C ARG A 923 -6.84 -8.19 9.53
N LEU A 924 -7.52 -8.68 10.58
CA LEU A 924 -8.94 -8.39 10.79
C LEU A 924 -9.18 -6.88 11.07
N ARG A 925 -8.19 -6.13 11.57
CA ARG A 925 -8.25 -4.67 11.68
C ARG A 925 -8.33 -3.96 10.34
N GLU A 926 -7.93 -4.63 9.26
CA GLU A 926 -7.92 -4.07 7.91
C GLU A 926 -9.24 -4.34 7.15
N LEU A 927 -10.23 -5.00 7.76
CA LEU A 927 -11.48 -5.37 7.10
C LEU A 927 -12.36 -4.18 6.70
N TRP A 928 -12.10 -2.98 7.21
CA TRP A 928 -12.66 -1.75 6.65
C TRP A 928 -12.26 -1.53 5.18
N LYS A 929 -11.14 -2.11 4.70
CA LYS A 929 -10.75 -2.07 3.27
C LYS A 929 -11.79 -2.72 2.35
N LEU A 930 -12.64 -3.62 2.85
CA LEU A 930 -13.77 -4.16 2.07
C LEU A 930 -14.72 -3.04 1.57
N ARG A 931 -14.75 -1.89 2.25
CA ARG A 931 -15.59 -0.73 1.90
C ARG A 931 -15.03 0.10 0.74
N TYR A 932 -13.83 -0.21 0.24
CA TYR A 932 -13.38 0.24 -1.08
C TYR A 932 -14.30 -0.28 -2.19
N LEU A 933 -15.02 -1.37 -1.93
CA LEU A 933 -16.06 -1.91 -2.79
C LEU A 933 -17.38 -1.17 -2.55
N LYS A 934 -18.00 -0.68 -3.61
CA LYS A 934 -19.23 0.15 -3.57
C LYS A 934 -20.48 -0.67 -3.91
N CYS A 935 -20.42 -1.98 -3.71
CA CYS A 935 -21.57 -2.87 -3.73
C CYS A 935 -22.38 -2.76 -2.41
N PRO A 936 -23.60 -3.32 -2.35
CA PRO A 936 -24.27 -3.59 -1.09
C PRO A 936 -23.36 -4.42 -0.17
N PHE A 937 -23.20 -3.96 1.08
CA PHE A 937 -22.37 -4.62 2.09
C PHE A 937 -23.22 -5.07 3.27
N THR A 938 -23.18 -6.36 3.60
CA THR A 938 -23.94 -6.94 4.72
C THR A 938 -23.02 -7.66 5.70
N ALA A 939 -22.87 -7.09 6.88
CA ALA A 939 -22.10 -7.66 7.98
C ALA A 939 -22.99 -8.64 8.78
N LEU A 940 -22.72 -9.95 8.69
CA LEU A 940 -23.47 -11.01 9.36
C LEU A 940 -22.74 -11.44 10.65
N THR A 941 -23.47 -11.70 11.74
CA THR A 941 -22.87 -12.19 13.00
C THR A 941 -23.91 -12.91 13.87
N ALA A 942 -23.46 -13.80 14.76
CA ALA A 942 -24.33 -14.44 15.76
C ALA A 942 -23.98 -14.09 17.22
N THR A 943 -22.91 -13.34 17.46
CA THR A 943 -22.29 -13.17 18.79
C THR A 943 -21.84 -11.72 19.07
N LEU A 944 -22.31 -10.76 18.27
CA LEU A 944 -22.15 -9.33 18.55
C LEU A 944 -23.01 -8.93 19.77
N MET A 945 -22.39 -8.42 20.84
CA MET A 945 -23.11 -7.80 21.97
C MET A 945 -23.72 -6.45 21.54
N VAL A 946 -24.68 -5.91 22.29
CA VAL A 946 -25.35 -4.65 21.88
C VAL A 946 -24.39 -3.47 22.08
N GLU A 947 -23.66 -3.50 23.19
CA GLU A 947 -22.64 -2.55 23.64
C GLU A 947 -21.42 -2.48 22.71
N LEU A 948 -21.29 -3.43 21.78
CA LEU A 948 -20.19 -3.54 20.82
C LEU A 948 -20.63 -3.23 19.38
N GLU A 949 -21.87 -2.76 19.18
CA GLU A 949 -22.37 -2.35 17.86
C GLU A 949 -21.63 -1.13 17.32
N ASP A 950 -21.44 -0.09 18.12
CA ASP A 950 -20.75 1.12 17.69
C ASP A 950 -19.26 0.86 17.43
N VAL A 951 -18.67 -0.08 18.18
CA VAL A 951 -17.32 -0.60 17.90
C VAL A 951 -17.27 -1.31 16.54
N LEU A 952 -18.27 -2.12 16.19
CA LEU A 952 -18.35 -2.71 14.85
C LEU A 952 -18.56 -1.64 13.76
N ARG A 953 -19.33 -0.58 14.05
CA ARG A 953 -19.59 0.53 13.14
C ARG A 953 -18.32 1.29 12.80
N ASP A 954 -17.60 1.78 13.80
CA ASP A 954 -16.29 2.41 13.66
C ASP A 954 -15.31 1.50 12.88
N ARG A 955 -15.13 0.27 13.36
CA ARG A 955 -14.08 -0.65 12.86
C ARG A 955 -14.28 -1.14 11.42
N LEU A 956 -15.50 -1.07 10.90
CA LEU A 956 -15.80 -1.34 9.48
C LEU A 956 -16.22 -0.07 8.70
N LEU A 957 -16.13 1.11 9.31
CA LEU A 957 -16.57 2.41 8.76
C LEU A 957 -18.07 2.43 8.36
N ILE A 958 -18.90 1.59 8.99
CA ILE A 958 -20.31 1.33 8.66
C ILE A 958 -21.30 2.13 9.53
N GLU A 959 -20.96 3.37 9.89
CA GLU A 959 -21.77 4.23 10.78
C GLU A 959 -23.26 4.28 10.40
N ASP A 960 -23.59 4.58 9.13
CA ASP A 960 -24.97 4.67 8.63
C ASP A 960 -25.67 3.31 8.40
N ALA A 961 -25.09 2.18 8.80
CA ALA A 961 -25.63 0.86 8.44
C ALA A 961 -26.97 0.54 9.11
N VAL A 962 -27.92 0.05 8.31
CA VAL A 962 -29.22 -0.42 8.81
C VAL A 962 -29.01 -1.70 9.64
N LEU A 963 -29.40 -1.65 10.91
CA LEU A 963 -29.27 -2.76 11.84
C LEU A 963 -30.53 -3.65 11.84
N LEU A 964 -30.31 -4.92 11.55
CA LEU A 964 -31.24 -6.01 11.71
C LEU A 964 -30.67 -7.02 12.73
N ARG A 965 -30.49 -6.58 13.98
CA ARG A 965 -30.20 -7.50 15.09
C ARG A 965 -31.37 -8.47 15.26
N ARG A 966 -31.13 -9.66 15.81
CA ARG A 966 -32.14 -10.60 16.31
C ARG A 966 -31.60 -11.37 17.53
N SER A 967 -32.48 -11.98 18.31
CA SER A 967 -32.16 -12.66 19.58
C SER A 967 -31.33 -13.89 19.30
N THR A 968 -30.14 -13.93 19.87
CA THR A 968 -29.16 -15.01 19.67
C THR A 968 -29.32 -16.15 20.68
N ALA A 969 -30.24 -15.98 21.64
CA ALA A 969 -30.42 -16.86 22.76
C ALA A 969 -31.03 -18.20 22.33
N ARG A 970 -30.49 -19.31 22.83
CA ARG A 970 -30.83 -20.70 22.43
C ARG A 970 -31.50 -21.51 23.56
N PRO A 971 -32.83 -21.46 23.76
CA PRO A 971 -33.50 -22.19 24.85
C PRO A 971 -33.64 -23.69 24.55
N THR A 972 -32.94 -24.15 23.51
CA THR A 972 -32.55 -25.55 23.37
C THR A 972 -31.55 -25.99 24.44
N ILE A 973 -30.78 -25.06 25.01
CA ILE A 973 -29.60 -25.35 25.82
C ILE A 973 -29.88 -25.07 27.29
N ARG A 974 -29.70 -26.07 28.15
CA ARG A 974 -29.66 -25.89 29.60
C ARG A 974 -28.22 -25.56 30.02
N TYR A 975 -28.04 -24.40 30.65
CA TYR A 975 -26.77 -24.01 31.25
C TYR A 975 -26.70 -24.45 32.72
N GLN A 976 -25.58 -25.05 33.11
CA GLN A 976 -25.27 -25.40 34.49
C GLN A 976 -23.81 -25.00 34.77
N VAL A 977 -23.56 -24.45 35.96
CA VAL A 977 -22.23 -24.09 36.45
C VAL A 977 -22.02 -24.82 37.76
N GLN A 978 -20.83 -25.39 37.96
CA GLN A 978 -20.41 -26.03 39.19
C GLN A 978 -19.13 -25.34 39.66
N ASP A 979 -19.07 -24.96 40.93
CA ASP A 979 -17.92 -24.27 41.52
C ASP A 979 -16.76 -25.26 41.79
N SER A 980 -15.54 -24.76 41.73
CA SER A 980 -14.29 -25.51 41.94
C SER A 980 -13.29 -24.71 42.79
N LYS A 981 -13.76 -23.93 43.76
CA LYS A 981 -12.90 -23.19 44.70
C LYS A 981 -12.08 -24.06 45.64
N GLU A 982 -12.63 -25.20 46.07
CA GLU A 982 -12.03 -26.06 47.11
C GLU A 982 -11.14 -27.17 46.54
N GLU A 983 -11.19 -27.41 45.23
CA GLU A 983 -10.44 -28.47 44.55
C GLU A 983 -10.23 -28.13 43.08
N ALA A 984 -9.14 -28.61 42.47
CA ALA A 984 -8.80 -28.31 41.08
C ALA A 984 -9.97 -28.56 40.10
N ALA A 985 -10.21 -27.61 39.19
CA ALA A 985 -11.29 -27.68 38.19
C ALA A 985 -11.24 -28.94 37.32
N SER A 986 -10.05 -29.50 37.08
CA SER A 986 -9.86 -30.80 36.42
C SER A 986 -10.45 -31.97 37.20
N ALA A 987 -10.30 -32.01 38.53
CA ALA A 987 -10.83 -33.08 39.37
C ALA A 987 -12.35 -32.99 39.53
N VAL A 988 -12.88 -31.76 39.70
CA VAL A 988 -14.34 -31.51 39.65
C VAL A 988 -14.91 -31.88 38.28
N GLY A 989 -14.20 -31.52 37.21
CA GLY A 989 -14.55 -31.84 35.83
C GLY A 989 -14.57 -33.34 35.54
N LEU A 990 -13.56 -34.11 36.02
CA LEU A 990 -13.56 -35.57 35.92
C LEU A 990 -14.78 -36.19 36.58
N ARG A 991 -15.08 -35.85 37.83
CA ARG A 991 -16.27 -36.38 38.54
C ARG A 991 -17.60 -36.00 37.89
N LEU A 992 -17.66 -34.85 37.20
CA LEU A 992 -18.82 -34.47 36.39
C LEU A 992 -18.91 -35.35 35.14
N LEU A 993 -17.78 -35.56 34.44
CA LEU A 993 -17.73 -36.35 33.21
C LEU A 993 -17.96 -37.85 33.47
N GLU A 994 -17.48 -38.41 34.58
CA GLU A 994 -17.81 -39.77 35.03
C GLU A 994 -19.33 -40.00 35.13
N ARG A 995 -20.09 -38.98 35.55
CA ARG A 995 -21.56 -39.01 35.62
C ARG A 995 -22.24 -38.81 34.26
N LEU A 996 -21.54 -38.21 33.30
CA LEU A 996 -22.02 -37.93 31.95
C LEU A 996 -21.43 -38.88 30.89
N LEU A 997 -20.63 -39.88 31.30
CA LEU A 997 -19.77 -40.67 30.42
C LEU A 997 -20.56 -41.36 29.31
N TYR A 998 -21.76 -41.86 29.64
CA TYR A 998 -22.66 -42.51 28.71
C TYR A 998 -23.33 -41.50 27.76
N LEU A 999 -22.99 -41.60 26.48
CA LEU A 999 -23.68 -40.94 25.37
C LEU A 999 -24.50 -41.99 24.59
N PRO A 1000 -25.76 -41.72 24.23
CA PRO A 1000 -26.52 -42.60 23.34
C PRO A 1000 -25.86 -42.72 21.96
N ASP A 1001 -26.12 -43.82 21.24
CA ASP A 1001 -25.55 -44.07 19.91
C ASP A 1001 -25.78 -42.88 18.96
N GLY A 1002 -24.71 -42.47 18.27
CA GLY A 1002 -24.70 -41.30 17.38
C GLY A 1002 -24.66 -39.94 18.08
N LYS A 1003 -24.71 -39.89 19.42
CA LYS A 1003 -24.59 -38.65 20.22
C LYS A 1003 -23.15 -38.35 20.62
N ARG A 1004 -22.89 -37.07 20.81
CA ARG A 1004 -21.56 -36.48 20.94
C ARG A 1004 -21.46 -35.55 22.14
N GLY A 1005 -20.32 -35.58 22.81
CA GLY A 1005 -19.98 -34.69 23.91
C GLY A 1005 -18.64 -33.99 23.65
N VAL A 1006 -18.56 -32.69 23.97
CA VAL A 1006 -17.33 -31.89 23.83
C VAL A 1006 -16.89 -31.41 25.20
N VAL A 1007 -15.61 -31.60 25.53
CA VAL A 1007 -14.98 -31.02 26.72
C VAL A 1007 -13.97 -29.95 26.31
N TYR A 1008 -14.27 -28.69 26.63
CA TYR A 1008 -13.36 -27.57 26.43
C TYR A 1008 -12.41 -27.43 27.62
N VAL A 1009 -11.10 -27.41 27.36
CA VAL A 1009 -10.03 -27.21 28.35
C VAL A 1009 -9.16 -25.99 28.01
N ARG A 1010 -8.55 -25.39 29.02
CA ARG A 1010 -7.63 -24.24 28.87
C ARG A 1010 -6.15 -24.58 28.70
N SER A 1011 -5.72 -25.79 29.07
CA SER A 1011 -4.31 -26.20 28.96
C SER A 1011 -4.20 -27.60 28.32
N TYR A 1012 -3.06 -27.87 27.67
CA TYR A 1012 -2.78 -29.21 27.15
C TYR A 1012 -2.62 -30.23 28.28
N ALA A 1013 -1.94 -29.89 29.39
CA ALA A 1013 -1.82 -30.78 30.55
C ALA A 1013 -3.19 -31.21 31.11
N THR A 1014 -4.14 -30.27 31.25
CA THR A 1014 -5.52 -30.58 31.63
C THR A 1014 -6.18 -31.48 30.59
N GLY A 1015 -6.05 -31.15 29.30
CA GLY A 1015 -6.71 -31.93 28.26
C GLY A 1015 -6.15 -33.34 28.09
N ASP A 1016 -4.84 -33.54 28.22
CA ASP A 1016 -4.18 -34.84 28.17
C ASP A 1016 -4.61 -35.71 29.36
N LEU A 1017 -4.76 -35.11 30.54
CA LEU A 1017 -5.32 -35.77 31.73
C LEU A 1017 -6.79 -36.18 31.53
N ILE A 1018 -7.64 -35.28 31.01
CA ILE A 1018 -9.06 -35.57 30.77
C ILE A 1018 -9.24 -36.57 29.62
N SER A 1019 -8.50 -36.46 28.52
CA SER A 1019 -8.64 -37.35 27.36
C SER A 1019 -8.18 -38.77 27.68
N SER A 1020 -7.12 -38.90 28.49
CA SER A 1020 -6.69 -40.21 29.00
C SER A 1020 -7.75 -40.84 29.91
N ALA A 1021 -8.37 -40.06 30.79
CA ALA A 1021 -9.42 -40.55 31.70
C ALA A 1021 -10.75 -40.88 31.00
N LEU A 1022 -11.05 -40.23 29.87
CA LEU A 1022 -12.22 -40.51 29.02
C LEU A 1022 -11.96 -41.53 27.91
N GLU A 1023 -10.73 -42.02 27.78
CA GLU A 1023 -10.26 -42.85 26.65
C GLU A 1023 -10.65 -42.29 25.26
N CYS A 1024 -10.62 -40.95 25.12
CA CYS A 1024 -11.12 -40.26 23.94
C CYS A 1024 -10.09 -39.34 23.29
N SER A 1025 -10.33 -38.91 22.05
CA SER A 1025 -9.37 -38.10 21.31
C SER A 1025 -9.28 -36.66 21.86
N PHE A 1026 -8.07 -36.08 21.83
CA PHE A 1026 -7.83 -34.68 22.21
C PHE A 1026 -7.49 -33.81 21.01
N TYR A 1027 -8.44 -32.97 20.60
CA TYR A 1027 -8.29 -31.98 19.55
C TYR A 1027 -7.54 -30.73 20.05
N LYS A 1028 -6.25 -30.64 19.74
CA LYS A 1028 -5.34 -29.54 20.12
C LYS A 1028 -5.27 -28.43 19.07
N ALA A 1029 -4.68 -27.28 19.43
CA ALA A 1029 -4.47 -26.18 18.48
C ALA A 1029 -3.33 -26.48 17.50
N ARG A 1030 -2.19 -26.95 18.04
CA ARG A 1030 -1.00 -27.44 17.33
C ARG A 1030 -0.96 -28.98 17.45
N ALA A 1031 -1.35 -29.69 16.39
CA ALA A 1031 -1.26 -31.14 16.23
C ALA A 1031 -1.41 -31.47 14.74
N ASP A 1032 -0.60 -32.39 14.22
CA ASP A 1032 -0.53 -32.69 12.78
C ASP A 1032 -1.69 -33.58 12.29
N ASP A 1033 -2.29 -34.36 13.18
CA ASP A 1033 -3.41 -35.28 12.95
C ASP A 1033 -4.80 -34.63 13.13
N LYS A 1034 -4.83 -33.34 13.47
CA LYS A 1034 -6.01 -32.58 13.93
C LYS A 1034 -7.25 -32.74 13.04
N GLY A 1035 -7.07 -32.71 11.72
CA GLY A 1035 -8.16 -32.89 10.75
C GLY A 1035 -8.74 -34.30 10.76
N GLU A 1036 -7.86 -35.31 10.77
CA GLU A 1036 -8.23 -36.73 10.78
C GLU A 1036 -8.94 -37.11 12.09
N THR A 1037 -8.42 -36.65 13.23
CA THR A 1037 -9.02 -36.85 14.56
C THR A 1037 -10.42 -36.25 14.66
N LEU A 1038 -10.62 -35.03 14.15
CA LEU A 1038 -11.95 -34.41 14.12
C LEU A 1038 -12.90 -35.13 13.16
N GLN A 1039 -12.43 -35.52 11.97
CA GLN A 1039 -13.24 -36.21 10.98
C GLN A 1039 -13.71 -37.57 11.49
N LYS A 1040 -12.82 -38.35 12.11
CA LYS A 1040 -13.16 -39.63 12.75
C LYS A 1040 -14.26 -39.49 13.80
N TRP A 1041 -14.19 -38.46 14.65
CA TRP A 1041 -15.23 -38.22 15.66
C TRP A 1041 -16.54 -37.67 15.08
N ALA A 1042 -16.47 -36.79 14.08
CA ALA A 1042 -17.64 -36.20 13.43
C ALA A 1042 -18.42 -37.21 12.56
N GLN A 1043 -17.72 -38.14 11.90
CA GLN A 1043 -18.30 -39.16 11.01
C GLN A 1043 -18.49 -40.53 11.69
N GLY A 1044 -17.84 -40.78 12.82
CA GLY A 1044 -17.95 -42.02 13.61
C GLY A 1044 -19.24 -42.14 14.42
N SER A 1045 -19.35 -43.22 15.20
CA SER A 1045 -20.56 -43.64 15.92
C SER A 1045 -21.00 -42.77 17.11
N GLY A 1046 -20.30 -41.66 17.39
CA GLY A 1046 -20.55 -40.77 18.52
C GLY A 1046 -19.37 -40.72 19.49
N GLY A 1047 -19.63 -40.38 20.75
CA GLY A 1047 -18.62 -40.37 21.81
C GLY A 1047 -18.13 -38.98 22.23
N TRP A 1048 -17.19 -38.96 23.17
CA TRP A 1048 -16.57 -37.74 23.69
C TRP A 1048 -15.39 -37.28 22.84
N ILE A 1049 -15.12 -35.98 22.86
CA ILE A 1049 -13.85 -35.39 22.40
C ILE A 1049 -13.41 -34.31 23.40
N VAL A 1050 -12.14 -34.30 23.76
CA VAL A 1050 -11.53 -33.15 24.48
C VAL A 1050 -11.04 -32.16 23.45
N ALA A 1051 -11.16 -30.88 23.71
CA ALA A 1051 -10.72 -29.82 22.81
C ALA A 1051 -10.20 -28.60 23.57
N THR A 1052 -9.23 -27.89 23.01
CA THR A 1052 -9.01 -26.49 23.42
C THR A 1052 -10.00 -25.57 22.70
N GLY A 1053 -9.89 -24.24 22.92
CA GLY A 1053 -10.62 -23.25 22.12
C GLY A 1053 -10.44 -23.38 20.61
N ALA A 1054 -9.43 -24.14 20.15
CA ALA A 1054 -9.21 -24.47 18.75
C ALA A 1054 -10.36 -25.24 18.07
N LEU A 1055 -11.24 -25.94 18.81
CA LEU A 1055 -12.51 -26.46 18.26
C LEU A 1055 -13.52 -25.31 18.13
N GLY A 1056 -13.09 -24.31 17.37
CA GLY A 1056 -13.66 -22.99 17.20
C GLY A 1056 -14.51 -22.86 15.95
N THR A 1057 -14.82 -21.62 15.60
CA THR A 1057 -15.82 -21.16 14.63
C THR A 1057 -16.00 -22.05 13.40
N GLY A 1058 -17.26 -22.31 13.03
CA GLY A 1058 -17.63 -22.73 11.68
C GLY A 1058 -17.93 -24.21 11.46
N ILE A 1059 -17.28 -25.13 12.15
CA ILE A 1059 -17.54 -26.56 11.95
C ILE A 1059 -18.98 -26.91 12.40
N ASN A 1060 -19.74 -27.61 11.55
CA ASN A 1060 -21.11 -28.03 11.83
C ASN A 1060 -21.23 -29.54 12.06
N ILE A 1061 -21.33 -29.93 13.33
CA ILE A 1061 -21.37 -31.34 13.76
C ILE A 1061 -22.74 -31.62 14.39
N PRO A 1062 -23.54 -32.56 13.85
CA PRO A 1062 -24.82 -32.96 14.41
C PRO A 1062 -24.68 -33.84 15.66
N GLY A 1063 -25.77 -34.00 16.41
CA GLY A 1063 -25.82 -34.86 17.61
C GLY A 1063 -24.98 -34.44 18.83
N ILE A 1064 -24.41 -33.23 18.88
CA ILE A 1064 -23.75 -32.72 20.11
C ILE A 1064 -24.82 -32.39 21.16
N ILE A 1065 -24.84 -33.15 22.26
CA ILE A 1065 -25.79 -32.98 23.37
C ILE A 1065 -25.15 -32.40 24.63
N TYR A 1066 -23.85 -32.63 24.86
CA TYR A 1066 -23.11 -32.04 25.98
C TYR A 1066 -21.95 -31.16 25.50
N VAL A 1067 -21.83 -29.98 26.10
CA VAL A 1067 -20.67 -29.10 26.01
C VAL A 1067 -20.25 -28.77 27.43
N VAL A 1068 -19.10 -29.30 27.86
CA VAL A 1068 -18.55 -29.13 29.21
C VAL A 1068 -17.34 -28.20 29.12
N HIS A 1069 -17.26 -27.21 30.01
CA HIS A 1069 -16.09 -26.35 30.14
C HIS A 1069 -15.35 -26.70 31.43
N ILE A 1070 -14.12 -27.17 31.29
CA ILE A 1070 -13.18 -27.34 32.39
C ILE A 1070 -12.28 -26.12 32.40
N ASP A 1071 -12.32 -25.40 33.52
CA ASP A 1071 -11.96 -23.98 33.67
C ASP A 1071 -12.88 -22.98 32.96
N ARG A 1072 -12.80 -21.72 33.43
CA ARG A 1072 -13.54 -20.58 32.89
C ARG A 1072 -13.20 -20.36 31.40
N PRO A 1073 -14.20 -20.21 30.50
CA PRO A 1073 -13.97 -19.82 29.10
C PRO A 1073 -13.21 -18.49 28.97
N TYR A 1074 -12.49 -18.31 27.85
CA TYR A 1074 -11.70 -17.10 27.58
C TYR A 1074 -12.53 -15.80 27.56
N GLY A 1075 -13.83 -15.88 27.28
CA GLY A 1075 -14.75 -14.75 27.31
C GLY A 1075 -16.18 -15.18 27.00
N LEU A 1076 -17.14 -14.26 27.17
CA LEU A 1076 -18.56 -14.51 26.90
C LEU A 1076 -18.83 -14.81 25.42
N THR A 1077 -18.14 -14.15 24.50
CA THR A 1077 -18.22 -14.43 23.04
C THR A 1077 -17.81 -15.87 22.73
N SER A 1078 -16.66 -16.30 23.25
CA SER A 1078 -16.16 -17.67 23.11
C SER A 1078 -17.11 -18.68 23.77
N PHE A 1079 -17.64 -18.38 24.96
CA PHE A 1079 -18.61 -19.23 25.65
C PHE A 1079 -19.89 -19.41 24.84
N ALA A 1080 -20.51 -18.33 24.36
CA ALA A 1080 -21.73 -18.38 23.56
C ALA A 1080 -21.54 -19.14 22.23
N GLN A 1081 -20.37 -18.99 21.61
CA GLN A 1081 -19.98 -19.70 20.40
C GLN A 1081 -19.77 -21.21 20.65
N GLN A 1082 -19.08 -21.57 21.74
CA GLN A 1082 -18.76 -22.95 22.11
C GLN A 1082 -20.00 -23.71 22.58
N SER A 1083 -20.79 -23.12 23.48
CA SER A 1083 -22.04 -23.74 23.97
C SER A 1083 -23.09 -23.85 22.86
N GLY A 1084 -23.17 -22.87 21.95
CA GLY A 1084 -24.05 -22.87 20.77
C GLY A 1084 -23.84 -24.03 19.78
N ARG A 1085 -22.85 -24.90 20.00
CA ARG A 1085 -22.70 -26.20 19.32
C ARG A 1085 -23.70 -27.25 19.79
N GLY A 1086 -24.08 -27.23 21.06
CA GLY A 1086 -25.07 -28.14 21.62
C GLY A 1086 -26.45 -27.94 20.99
N GLY A 1087 -27.22 -29.02 20.90
CA GLY A 1087 -28.66 -28.99 20.59
C GLY A 1087 -29.04 -28.35 19.26
N ARG A 1088 -28.20 -28.46 18.22
CA ARG A 1088 -28.45 -27.87 16.89
C ARG A 1088 -29.63 -28.51 16.14
N GLU A 1089 -29.97 -29.76 16.44
CA GLU A 1089 -31.07 -30.49 15.81
C GLU A 1089 -32.40 -30.37 16.58
N GLY A 1090 -32.45 -29.50 17.60
CA GLY A 1090 -33.60 -29.43 18.51
C GLY A 1090 -33.56 -30.50 19.62
N GLU A 1091 -32.40 -31.09 19.84
CA GLU A 1091 -32.12 -31.97 20.97
C GLU A 1091 -31.74 -31.09 22.17
N GLY A 1092 -32.16 -31.46 23.38
CA GLY A 1092 -32.01 -30.65 24.59
C GLY A 1092 -31.44 -31.45 25.76
#